data_AF-W5JDQ4-F1
#
_entry.id   AF-W5JDQ4-F1
#
_cell.length_a   1.000
_cell.length_b   1.000
_cell.length_c   1.000
_cell.angle_alpha   90.00
_cell.angle_beta   90.00
_cell.angle_gamma   90.00
#
_symmetry.space_group_name_H-M   'P 1'
#
loop_
_entity.id
_entity.type
_entity.pdbx_description
1 polymer ?
#
loop_
_entity_poly.entity_id
_entity_poly.type
_entity_poly.pdbx_seq_one_letter_code
_entity_poly.pdbx_strand_id
1 'polypeptide(L)'
;MDISTKPVFSFSLNYKIFEKLVTCGKYDGIHSCLTMVTTADKILIHTPHKRYGLQNSKLSISEIKNDIALLNMNFPIRAIVAGRLKKDDERDVLVIGSPSHVLGEYQPAPVFDEAKSFTPIGITFTAYHVDENCNMFQRDFHEGVRSAVIGSYGSQPGNSLIVGGNAVVRGYDSDGNELFWLITAGSVISLLLIDIDKDEQNELIIGTDDGCIRIYKRETLLHEFAEGNEIQNLATLRPGQFMYSVKNGTIGVFEENVRLWRIKSKTRATAMATYDILGCESKQMIIGWKSGKMDVRDPRTGDVWFKMKMNEFVCGMACNDYRGIGMLDLVIVTADGEIRGYTTPTVNMLTLHNVADEEMNSLLTQKQKLLLELKHYENNIKYNKEILSGTNESNLVQSVPDNVGIIPSNTRLQIGISTSYGNNDMNIDITVSTNNSTTIRAVLIFADQLFKEETLIAHLTKDVSRILIPLKTLKDNAQDIHIKAFVGYPSSVQFHVFELTRQLPKFAMYTIPHSLTGSPKSVSYINRLPAKDGSPGECYVEFRITERLKRICIWVNQNFLLPSDIEYVTSDADATELHLNLISLRTAKSVCLHFSYDGKTRFYTEDIGLAADLVQSLVQFLNIDTLNSSACFPTVYEEVKELFHKLQGLQETEKQINSEIVENINQIKSHLIRAEDARFYNGEDVIRHHNEMMATNEDLVKSYKIRLANTNEIQLTLKRIHGILYSASRLRAGTYASSMIGRFKEALKTNNIDAILKIIELGEM
;
A
#
# COMPACT_ATOMS: atom_id res chain seq x y z
N MET A 1 -7.91 -25.31 -31.23
CA MET A 1 -6.53 -25.82 -31.16
C MET A 1 -5.90 -25.17 -29.94
N ASP A 2 -5.50 -25.94 -28.93
CA ASP A 2 -4.82 -25.40 -27.75
C ASP A 2 -3.41 -24.96 -28.15
N ILE A 3 -3.25 -23.69 -28.49
CA ILE A 3 -1.92 -23.13 -28.70
C ILE A 3 -1.33 -22.82 -27.34
N SER A 4 -0.82 -23.87 -26.70
CA SER A 4 0.06 -23.74 -25.55
C SER A 4 1.33 -23.02 -26.03
N THR A 5 1.58 -21.81 -25.54
CA THR A 5 2.93 -21.26 -25.51
C THR A 5 3.76 -22.25 -24.70
N LYS A 6 4.44 -23.18 -25.38
CA LYS A 6 5.31 -24.13 -24.71
C LYS A 6 6.52 -23.36 -24.18
N PRO A 7 6.94 -23.60 -22.94
CA PRO A 7 8.17 -23.01 -22.46
C PRO A 7 9.33 -23.48 -23.33
N VAL A 8 10.22 -22.57 -23.70
CA VAL A 8 11.44 -22.87 -24.47
C VAL A 8 12.39 -23.73 -23.65
N PHE A 9 12.39 -23.51 -22.34
CA PHE A 9 13.08 -24.34 -21.37
C PHE A 9 12.25 -24.48 -20.11
N SER A 10 12.34 -25.64 -19.48
CA SER A 10 11.73 -25.90 -18.18
C SER A 10 12.58 -26.90 -17.40
N PHE A 11 12.90 -26.56 -16.16
CA PHE A 11 13.66 -27.41 -15.25
C PHE A 11 13.30 -27.06 -13.79
N SER A 12 13.65 -27.93 -12.85
CA SER A 12 13.43 -27.68 -11.41
C SER A 12 14.77 -27.68 -10.68
N LEU A 13 14.95 -26.70 -9.80
CA LEU A 13 16.10 -26.62 -8.91
C LEU A 13 15.90 -27.41 -7.61
N ASN A 14 14.70 -27.93 -7.34
CA ASN A 14 14.34 -28.64 -6.10
C ASN A 14 14.59 -27.84 -4.80
N TYR A 15 14.58 -26.51 -4.89
CA TYR A 15 14.62 -25.61 -3.73
C TYR A 15 13.30 -24.87 -3.61
N LYS A 16 12.79 -24.78 -2.38
CA LYS A 16 11.63 -23.93 -2.11
C LYS A 16 12.04 -22.47 -2.11
N ILE A 17 11.33 -21.64 -2.85
CA ILE A 17 11.69 -20.24 -3.13
C ILE A 17 10.73 -19.28 -2.41
N PHE A 18 11.25 -18.19 -1.84
CA PHE A 18 10.43 -17.13 -1.25
C PHE A 18 9.76 -16.24 -2.29
N GLU A 19 8.56 -15.75 -1.98
CA GLU A 19 7.85 -14.79 -2.83
C GLU A 19 8.60 -13.45 -2.91
N LYS A 20 8.60 -12.82 -4.09
CA LYS A 20 9.25 -11.52 -4.38
C LYS A 20 10.77 -11.46 -4.24
N LEU A 21 11.42 -12.54 -3.82
CA LEU A 21 12.88 -12.61 -3.67
C LEU A 21 13.50 -13.33 -4.86
N VAL A 22 13.20 -12.83 -6.06
CA VAL A 22 13.75 -13.30 -7.33
C VAL A 22 14.20 -12.08 -8.13
N THR A 23 15.44 -12.11 -8.60
CA THR A 23 16.04 -11.05 -9.42
C THR A 23 16.99 -11.65 -10.45
N CYS A 24 17.44 -10.84 -11.40
CA CYS A 24 18.40 -11.25 -12.40
C CYS A 24 19.49 -10.20 -12.54
N GLY A 25 20.73 -10.64 -12.76
CA GLY A 25 21.85 -9.74 -12.96
C GLY A 25 22.98 -10.37 -13.76
N LYS A 26 23.75 -9.54 -14.44
CA LYS A 26 24.99 -9.88 -15.15
C LYS A 26 26.19 -9.64 -14.24
N TYR A 27 26.41 -10.57 -13.33
CA TYR A 27 27.46 -10.42 -12.30
C TYR A 27 28.89 -10.42 -12.86
N ASP A 28 29.11 -11.07 -14.01
CA ASP A 28 30.37 -11.06 -14.73
C ASP A 28 30.38 -10.04 -15.89
N GLY A 29 29.34 -9.20 -15.98
CA GLY A 29 29.16 -8.16 -16.99
C GLY A 29 28.64 -8.66 -18.33
N ILE A 30 28.55 -9.98 -18.54
CA ILE A 30 28.19 -10.57 -19.84
C ILE A 30 27.00 -11.51 -19.68
N HIS A 31 27.11 -12.50 -18.81
CA HIS A 31 26.15 -13.59 -18.67
C HIS A 31 25.10 -13.29 -17.62
N SER A 32 23.86 -13.40 -18.07
CA SER A 32 22.67 -13.25 -17.29
C SER A 32 22.48 -14.42 -16.31
N CYS A 33 22.51 -14.10 -15.02
CA CYS A 33 22.30 -15.04 -13.93
C CYS A 33 20.92 -14.85 -13.30
N LEU A 34 20.33 -15.94 -12.81
CA LEU A 34 19.07 -15.90 -12.05
C LEU A 34 19.37 -16.06 -10.56
N THR A 35 18.94 -15.10 -9.76
CA THR A 35 19.21 -15.07 -8.31
C THR A 35 17.90 -15.13 -7.55
N MET A 36 17.82 -16.02 -6.56
CA MET A 36 16.62 -16.23 -5.77
C MET A 36 16.95 -16.58 -4.32
N VAL A 37 16.04 -16.31 -3.39
CA VAL A 37 16.21 -16.69 -1.98
C VAL A 37 15.37 -17.93 -1.68
N THR A 38 16.02 -18.92 -1.08
CA THR A 38 15.39 -20.15 -0.62
C THR A 38 14.69 -19.96 0.72
N THR A 39 13.74 -20.82 1.09
CA THR A 39 13.08 -20.77 2.40
C THR A 39 14.00 -21.05 3.60
N ALA A 40 15.25 -21.42 3.35
CA ALA A 40 16.31 -21.59 4.34
C ALA A 40 17.25 -20.37 4.44
N ASP A 41 16.82 -19.21 3.93
CA ASP A 41 17.56 -17.94 3.93
C ASP A 41 18.92 -17.98 3.19
N LYS A 42 19.08 -18.94 2.27
CA LYS A 42 20.24 -19.01 1.37
C LYS A 42 19.90 -18.35 0.04
N ILE A 43 20.86 -17.60 -0.50
CA ILE A 43 20.78 -17.04 -1.85
C ILE A 43 21.29 -18.10 -2.83
N LEU A 44 20.44 -18.45 -3.78
CA LEU A 44 20.78 -19.32 -4.88
C LEU A 44 21.00 -18.46 -6.13
N ILE A 45 22.18 -18.58 -6.72
CA ILE A 45 22.55 -17.95 -7.99
C ILE A 45 22.72 -19.06 -9.01
N HIS A 46 21.87 -19.10 -10.01
CA HIS A 46 21.94 -20.05 -11.11
C HIS A 46 22.56 -19.39 -12.34
N THR A 47 23.67 -19.98 -12.82
CA THR A 47 24.48 -19.45 -13.92
C THR A 47 24.67 -20.51 -15.00
N PRO A 48 23.80 -20.57 -16.04
CA PRO A 48 23.84 -21.63 -17.05
C PRO A 48 25.10 -21.61 -17.95
N HIS A 49 25.84 -20.49 -17.97
CA HIS A 49 26.93 -20.26 -18.92
C HIS A 49 28.33 -20.24 -18.29
N LYS A 50 28.44 -20.31 -16.96
CA LYS A 50 29.71 -20.20 -16.24
C LYS A 50 30.00 -21.47 -15.45
N ARG A 51 31.02 -22.21 -15.88
CA ARG A 51 31.60 -23.29 -15.06
C ARG A 51 32.58 -22.66 -14.07
N TYR A 52 32.19 -22.57 -12.80
CA TYR A 52 33.10 -22.12 -11.74
C TYR A 52 34.30 -23.08 -11.64
N GLY A 53 35.47 -22.62 -12.10
CA GLY A 53 36.75 -23.27 -11.85
C GLY A 53 37.25 -22.96 -10.44
N LEU A 54 37.91 -23.92 -9.81
CA LEU A 54 38.46 -23.81 -8.45
C LEU A 54 39.29 -22.52 -8.27
N GLN A 55 38.91 -21.65 -7.33
CA GLN A 55 39.67 -21.32 -6.11
C GLN A 55 39.06 -20.12 -5.33
N ASN A 56 39.03 -20.27 -4.00
CA ASN A 56 38.95 -19.28 -2.91
C ASN A 56 37.63 -18.60 -2.47
N SER A 57 37.19 -19.12 -1.30
CA SER A 57 36.60 -18.46 -0.11
C SER A 57 35.13 -17.99 -0.15
N LYS A 58 34.44 -18.13 0.99
CA LYS A 58 33.00 -17.88 1.31
C LYS A 58 31.90 -18.56 0.48
N LEU A 59 32.09 -18.92 -0.79
CA LEU A 59 31.18 -19.80 -1.51
C LEU A 59 31.44 -21.26 -1.13
N SER A 60 30.48 -21.91 -0.46
CA SER A 60 30.53 -23.37 -0.32
C SER A 60 30.08 -23.98 -1.65
N ILE A 61 31.04 -24.29 -2.52
CA ILE A 61 30.82 -25.08 -3.72
C ILE A 61 30.63 -26.54 -3.27
N SER A 62 29.45 -26.85 -2.74
CA SER A 62 29.06 -28.23 -2.46
C SER A 62 28.42 -28.82 -3.70
N GLU A 63 29.12 -29.82 -4.25
CA GLU A 63 28.68 -30.81 -5.24
C GLU A 63 28.57 -30.35 -6.70
N ILE A 64 29.49 -30.89 -7.50
CA ILE A 64 29.58 -30.81 -8.95
C ILE A 64 28.37 -31.55 -9.55
N LYS A 65 27.22 -30.89 -9.55
CA LYS A 65 26.07 -31.09 -10.44
C LYS A 65 25.33 -29.75 -10.48
N ASN A 66 25.24 -29.14 -11.67
CA ASN A 66 24.29 -28.07 -12.02
C ASN A 66 24.68 -26.66 -11.57
N ASP A 67 25.57 -25.93 -12.26
CA ASP A 67 25.46 -24.48 -12.55
C ASP A 67 24.89 -23.52 -11.46
N ILE A 68 25.07 -23.84 -10.18
CA ILE A 68 24.41 -23.21 -9.04
C ILE A 68 25.47 -22.83 -8.02
N ALA A 69 25.45 -21.58 -7.60
CA ALA A 69 26.22 -21.04 -6.50
C ALA A 69 25.27 -20.72 -5.33
N LEU A 70 25.64 -21.16 -4.13
CA LEU A 70 24.92 -20.83 -2.89
C LEU A 70 25.70 -19.81 -2.08
N LEU A 71 25.05 -18.70 -1.74
CA LEU A 71 25.55 -17.68 -0.85
C LEU A 71 24.82 -17.80 0.49
N ASN A 72 25.61 -17.97 1.55
CA ASN A 72 25.08 -18.10 2.90
C ASN A 72 25.17 -16.75 3.61
N MET A 73 24.04 -16.05 3.67
CA MET A 73 23.91 -14.87 4.51
C MET A 73 23.52 -15.39 5.88
N ASN A 74 24.37 -15.21 6.87
CA ASN A 74 24.06 -15.57 8.26
C ASN A 74 23.06 -14.55 8.84
N PHE A 75 21.94 -14.31 8.17
CA PHE A 75 20.79 -13.50 8.59
C PHE A 75 19.63 -13.71 7.61
N PRO A 76 18.36 -13.60 8.08
CA PRO A 76 17.20 -13.72 7.21
C PRO A 76 17.17 -12.61 6.15
N ILE A 77 16.69 -12.92 4.95
CA ILE A 77 16.73 -11.98 3.82
C ILE A 77 15.32 -11.47 3.51
N ARG A 78 15.16 -10.15 3.38
CA ARG A 78 13.86 -9.52 3.14
C ARG A 78 13.74 -8.79 1.80
N ALA A 79 14.86 -8.37 1.22
CA ALA A 79 14.89 -7.76 -0.10
C ALA A 79 16.17 -8.18 -0.82
N ILE A 80 16.06 -8.42 -2.12
CA ILE A 80 17.19 -8.56 -3.02
C ILE A 80 16.95 -7.71 -4.26
N VAL A 81 18.01 -7.10 -4.79
CA VAL A 81 17.98 -6.43 -6.09
C VAL A 81 19.35 -6.56 -6.74
N ALA A 82 19.37 -6.77 -8.05
CA ALA A 82 20.58 -6.77 -8.84
C ALA A 82 20.52 -5.65 -9.88
N GLY A 83 21.65 -5.00 -10.11
CA GLY A 83 21.77 -3.98 -11.15
C GLY A 83 23.11 -3.26 -11.09
N ARG A 84 23.40 -2.52 -12.16
CA ARG A 84 24.61 -1.73 -12.28
C ARG A 84 24.58 -0.56 -11.32
N LEU A 85 25.55 -0.49 -10.41
CA LEU A 85 25.67 0.62 -9.47
C LEU A 85 26.79 1.59 -9.89
N LYS A 86 27.92 1.08 -10.37
CA LYS A 86 29.02 1.89 -10.89
C LYS A 86 28.85 2.13 -12.38
N LYS A 87 28.99 3.39 -12.82
CA LYS A 87 28.87 3.74 -14.24
C LYS A 87 30.04 3.20 -15.08
N ASP A 88 31.20 2.97 -14.49
CA ASP A 88 32.40 2.50 -15.21
C ASP A 88 32.54 0.96 -15.22
N ASP A 89 31.70 0.27 -14.45
CA ASP A 89 31.72 -1.19 -14.35
C ASP A 89 30.45 -1.75 -15.01
N GLU A 90 30.59 -2.62 -16.01
CA GLU A 90 29.47 -3.29 -16.67
C GLU A 90 28.86 -4.40 -15.81
N ARG A 91 29.50 -4.76 -14.68
CA ARG A 91 29.05 -5.82 -13.78
C ARG A 91 27.93 -5.33 -12.87
N ASP A 92 26.89 -6.16 -12.75
CA ASP A 92 25.82 -5.92 -11.80
C ASP A 92 26.25 -6.23 -10.36
N VAL A 93 25.77 -5.42 -9.43
CA VAL A 93 25.98 -5.62 -8.00
C VAL A 93 24.73 -6.26 -7.40
N LEU A 94 24.90 -7.24 -6.52
CA LEU A 94 23.80 -7.84 -5.77
C LEU A 94 23.65 -7.11 -4.44
N VAL A 95 22.50 -6.47 -4.23
CA VAL A 95 22.16 -5.84 -2.94
C VAL A 95 21.24 -6.75 -2.16
N ILE A 96 21.58 -6.96 -0.88
CA ILE A 96 20.89 -7.87 0.03
C ILE A 96 20.49 -7.08 1.28
N GLY A 97 19.20 -7.04 1.59
CA GLY A 97 18.65 -6.34 2.74
C GLY A 97 18.13 -7.30 3.82
N SER A 98 18.46 -7.02 5.08
CA SER A 98 17.91 -7.75 6.23
C SER A 98 16.57 -7.15 6.72
N PRO A 99 15.66 -7.99 7.26
CA PRO A 99 14.35 -7.55 7.74
C PRO A 99 14.44 -6.70 9.01
N SER A 100 13.38 -5.93 9.26
CA SER A 100 13.06 -5.46 10.62
C SER A 100 12.52 -6.61 11.48
N HIS A 101 12.75 -6.57 12.79
CA HIS A 101 12.31 -7.61 13.74
C HIS A 101 10.81 -7.54 14.09
N VAL A 102 10.01 -6.74 13.38
CA VAL A 102 8.56 -6.59 13.66
C VAL A 102 7.83 -7.89 13.32
N LEU A 103 7.46 -8.65 14.35
CA LEU A 103 6.76 -9.95 14.32
C LEU A 103 5.31 -9.93 13.77
N GLY A 104 4.93 -8.92 12.98
CA GLY A 104 3.54 -8.69 12.57
C GLY A 104 3.08 -9.37 11.28
N GLU A 105 3.97 -9.87 10.43
CA GLU A 105 3.57 -10.33 9.07
C GLU A 105 4.11 -11.71 8.65
N TYR A 106 4.92 -12.34 9.48
CA TYR A 106 5.34 -13.71 9.29
C TYR A 106 4.65 -14.56 10.34
N GLN A 107 3.66 -15.36 9.93
CA GLN A 107 3.46 -16.62 10.62
C GLN A 107 4.70 -17.45 10.31
N PRO A 108 5.63 -17.69 11.26
CA PRO A 108 6.55 -18.79 11.07
C PRO A 108 5.67 -20.03 10.88
N ALA A 109 5.97 -20.82 9.85
CA ALA A 109 5.40 -22.15 9.73
C ALA A 109 5.55 -22.86 11.10
N PRO A 110 4.54 -23.61 11.58
CA PRO A 110 4.64 -24.33 12.82
C PRO A 110 5.56 -25.52 12.60
N VAL A 111 6.87 -25.31 12.73
CA VAL A 111 7.83 -26.41 12.78
C VAL A 111 8.83 -26.06 13.89
N PHE A 112 8.70 -26.82 14.96
CA PHE A 112 9.73 -27.03 15.97
C PHE A 112 11.05 -27.33 15.27
N ASP A 113 12.00 -26.41 15.36
CA ASP A 113 13.41 -26.76 15.27
C ASP A 113 14.22 -25.68 15.99
N GLU A 114 14.73 -26.02 17.17
CA GLU A 114 15.43 -25.13 18.13
C GLU A 114 16.87 -24.77 17.69
N ALA A 115 17.18 -24.86 16.39
CA ALA A 115 18.52 -24.63 15.86
C ALA A 115 18.51 -23.79 14.58
N LYS A 116 17.92 -22.58 14.62
CA LYS A 116 18.19 -21.56 13.59
C LYS A 116 19.29 -20.62 14.09
N SER A 117 20.41 -20.69 13.38
CA SER A 117 21.65 -19.91 13.48
C SER A 117 21.56 -18.64 14.33
N PHE A 118 22.40 -18.59 15.35
CA PHE A 118 22.80 -17.37 16.05
C PHE A 118 23.38 -16.36 15.06
N THR A 119 22.65 -15.29 14.78
CA THR A 119 23.14 -14.18 13.97
C THR A 119 23.44 -12.99 14.87
N PRO A 120 24.73 -12.68 15.13
CA PRO A 120 25.11 -11.33 15.52
C PRO A 120 24.88 -10.43 14.30
N ILE A 121 24.92 -9.11 14.47
CA ILE A 121 24.88 -8.06 13.43
C ILE A 121 23.50 -7.41 13.32
N GLY A 122 23.53 -6.08 13.38
CA GLY A 122 22.37 -5.21 13.32
C GLY A 122 21.59 -5.33 12.01
N ILE A 123 20.51 -4.58 11.94
CA ILE A 123 19.69 -4.48 10.74
C ILE A 123 20.51 -3.72 9.70
N THR A 124 20.91 -4.39 8.61
CA THR A 124 21.85 -3.87 7.62
C THR A 124 21.43 -4.20 6.21
N PHE A 125 22.04 -3.52 5.24
CA PHE A 125 22.08 -3.99 3.87
C PHE A 125 23.51 -4.03 3.38
N THR A 126 23.75 -4.96 2.45
CA THR A 126 25.08 -5.21 1.87
C THR A 126 24.99 -5.12 0.36
N ALA A 127 25.86 -4.30 -0.23
CA ALA A 127 26.14 -4.33 -1.67
C ALA A 127 27.30 -5.31 -1.90
N TYR A 128 27.02 -6.39 -2.63
CA TYR A 128 27.92 -7.52 -2.81
C TYR A 128 28.26 -7.72 -4.29
N HIS A 129 29.56 -7.76 -4.58
CA HIS A 129 30.07 -8.04 -5.90
C HIS A 129 30.27 -9.56 -6.04
N VAL A 130 29.40 -10.21 -6.82
CA VAL A 130 29.36 -11.68 -6.91
C VAL A 130 30.59 -12.27 -7.60
N ASP A 131 31.08 -11.65 -8.68
CA ASP A 131 32.20 -12.19 -9.46
C ASP A 131 33.55 -12.09 -8.72
N GLU A 132 33.86 -10.93 -8.14
CA GLU A 132 35.01 -10.73 -7.24
C GLU A 132 34.83 -11.29 -5.83
N ASN A 133 33.61 -11.72 -5.48
CA ASN A 133 33.27 -12.25 -4.16
C ASN A 133 33.69 -11.30 -3.01
N CYS A 134 33.35 -10.02 -3.15
CA CYS A 134 33.70 -8.99 -2.18
C CYS A 134 32.48 -8.13 -1.78
N ASN A 135 32.48 -7.65 -0.54
CA ASN A 135 31.50 -6.65 -0.11
C ASN A 135 31.98 -5.28 -0.59
N MET A 136 31.20 -4.61 -1.43
CA MET A 136 31.51 -3.23 -1.83
C MET A 136 31.34 -2.30 -0.64
N PHE A 137 30.20 -2.39 0.03
CA PHE A 137 29.94 -1.70 1.28
C PHE A 137 28.81 -2.40 2.05
N GLN A 138 28.77 -2.14 3.36
CA GLN A 138 27.71 -2.57 4.25
C GLN A 138 27.31 -1.37 5.12
N ARG A 139 26.01 -1.15 5.27
CA ARG A 139 25.47 -0.03 6.05
C ARG A 139 24.38 -0.51 6.99
N ASP A 140 24.34 0.10 8.18
CA ASP A 140 23.26 -0.08 9.14
C ASP A 140 22.00 0.66 8.66
N PHE A 141 20.85 0.02 8.86
CA PHE A 141 19.54 0.51 8.45
C PHE A 141 18.51 0.11 9.51
N HIS A 142 18.45 0.88 10.60
CA HIS A 142 17.68 0.55 11.81
C HIS A 142 16.18 0.30 11.56
N GLU A 143 15.61 0.89 10.51
CA GLU A 143 14.20 0.76 10.13
C GLU A 143 13.84 -0.58 9.46
N GLY A 144 14.83 -1.41 9.10
CA GLY A 144 14.62 -2.65 8.35
C GLY A 144 14.44 -2.43 6.87
N VAL A 145 15.12 -3.25 6.06
CA VAL A 145 14.97 -3.19 4.61
C VAL A 145 13.76 -4.01 4.19
N ARG A 146 12.81 -3.35 3.53
CA ARG A 146 11.59 -3.97 3.00
C ARG A 146 11.57 -4.05 1.48
N SER A 147 12.15 -3.06 0.81
CA SER A 147 12.24 -2.99 -0.65
C SER A 147 13.53 -2.25 -1.05
N ALA A 148 14.09 -2.59 -2.20
CA ALA A 148 15.22 -1.88 -2.77
C ALA A 148 15.11 -1.82 -4.30
N VAL A 149 15.63 -0.76 -4.90
CA VAL A 149 15.71 -0.58 -6.36
C VAL A 149 17.02 0.09 -6.73
N ILE A 150 17.58 -0.27 -7.89
CA ILE A 150 18.78 0.36 -8.46
C ILE A 150 18.39 1.01 -9.78
N GLY A 151 18.78 2.26 -9.99
CA GLY A 151 18.57 2.96 -11.24
C GLY A 151 19.00 4.42 -11.17
N SER A 152 18.93 5.12 -12.30
CA SER A 152 19.14 6.56 -12.33
C SER A 152 17.99 7.27 -11.61
N TYR A 153 18.31 8.28 -10.80
CA TYR A 153 17.33 9.05 -10.05
C TYR A 153 17.67 10.54 -10.07
N GLY A 154 16.70 11.37 -10.46
CA GLY A 154 16.91 12.80 -10.63
C GLY A 154 18.00 13.14 -11.65
N SER A 155 18.77 14.19 -11.38
CA SER A 155 19.83 14.69 -12.27
C SER A 155 21.23 14.18 -11.91
N GLN A 156 21.35 13.15 -11.08
CA GLN A 156 22.66 12.67 -10.61
C GLN A 156 23.37 11.83 -11.68
N PRO A 157 24.69 11.99 -11.86
CA PRO A 157 25.45 11.20 -12.82
C PRO A 157 25.63 9.77 -12.29
N GLY A 158 24.91 8.81 -12.87
CA GLY A 158 25.03 7.39 -12.55
C GLY A 158 23.78 6.80 -11.90
N ASN A 159 23.90 5.54 -11.46
CA ASN A 159 22.81 4.84 -10.80
C ASN A 159 22.92 5.01 -9.28
N SER A 160 21.78 5.11 -8.62
CA SER A 160 21.67 5.16 -7.16
C SER A 160 20.98 3.91 -6.65
N LEU A 161 21.37 3.48 -5.45
CA LEU A 161 20.67 2.44 -4.72
C LEU A 161 19.64 3.10 -3.80
N ILE A 162 18.36 2.83 -4.02
CA ILE A 162 17.28 3.34 -3.18
C ILE A 162 16.74 2.20 -2.31
N VAL A 163 16.75 2.42 -0.99
CA VAL A 163 16.35 1.44 0.02
C VAL A 163 15.17 1.98 0.81
N GLY A 164 14.08 1.21 0.86
CA GLY A 164 12.86 1.53 1.59
C GLY A 164 12.69 0.64 2.83
N GLY A 165 12.26 1.23 3.93
CA GLY A 165 11.98 0.54 5.19
C GLY A 165 10.71 1.00 5.88
N ASN A 166 10.73 0.95 7.22
CA ASN A 166 9.60 1.41 8.03
C ASN A 166 9.53 2.96 8.01
N ALA A 167 8.60 3.51 7.23
CA ALA A 167 8.33 4.94 7.10
C ALA A 167 9.47 5.80 6.52
N VAL A 168 10.54 5.18 6.00
CA VAL A 168 11.72 5.89 5.48
C VAL A 168 12.17 5.31 4.14
N VAL A 169 12.63 6.19 3.25
CA VAL A 169 13.39 5.85 2.05
C VAL A 169 14.72 6.59 2.03
N ARG A 170 15.80 5.88 1.73
CA ARG A 170 17.16 6.43 1.63
C ARG A 170 17.77 6.10 0.29
N GLY A 171 18.43 7.07 -0.33
CA GLY A 171 19.23 6.87 -1.54
C GLY A 171 20.71 6.82 -1.21
N TYR A 172 21.45 5.95 -1.88
CA TYR A 172 22.89 5.78 -1.73
C TYR A 172 23.62 5.82 -3.09
N ASP A 173 24.84 6.35 -3.09
CA ASP A 173 25.75 6.29 -4.23
C ASP A 173 26.49 4.93 -4.32
N SER A 174 27.41 4.80 -5.28
CA SER A 174 28.19 3.59 -5.49
C SER A 174 29.20 3.26 -4.38
N ASP A 175 29.55 4.25 -3.56
CA ASP A 175 30.47 4.10 -2.42
C ASP A 175 29.70 3.92 -1.10
N GLY A 176 28.37 3.97 -1.15
CA GLY A 176 27.47 3.83 -0.03
C GLY A 176 27.30 5.11 0.78
N ASN A 177 27.59 6.30 0.23
CA ASN A 177 27.23 7.58 0.85
C ASN A 177 25.76 7.90 0.60
N GLU A 178 25.12 8.50 1.58
CA GLU A 178 23.69 8.81 1.52
C GLU A 178 23.44 10.09 0.70
N LEU A 179 22.63 9.97 -0.34
CA LEU A 179 22.28 11.05 -1.27
C LEU A 179 21.07 11.85 -0.81
N PHE A 180 20.01 11.16 -0.37
CA PHE A 180 18.76 11.78 0.07
C PHE A 180 18.06 10.92 1.13
N TRP A 181 17.14 11.54 1.87
CA TRP A 181 16.37 10.89 2.94
C TRP A 181 14.93 11.40 2.93
N LEU A 182 13.98 10.48 2.70
CA LEU A 182 12.54 10.77 2.64
C LEU A 182 11.81 10.07 3.77
N ILE A 183 10.80 10.74 4.33
CA ILE A 183 9.86 10.18 5.30
C ILE A 183 8.51 9.94 4.62
N THR A 184 7.88 8.81 4.92
CA THR A 184 6.57 8.41 4.39
C THR A 184 5.63 8.01 5.52
N ALA A 185 4.31 8.04 5.30
CA ALA A 185 3.31 7.75 6.34
C ALA A 185 3.28 6.27 6.79
N GLY A 186 3.77 5.37 5.93
CA GLY A 186 3.65 3.91 6.08
C GLY A 186 4.94 3.18 5.73
N SER A 187 5.00 1.89 6.03
CA SER A 187 6.15 1.06 5.67
C SER A 187 6.21 0.88 4.16
N VAL A 188 7.40 1.02 3.59
CA VAL A 188 7.62 0.92 2.14
C VAL A 188 7.65 -0.55 1.74
N ILE A 189 6.83 -0.94 0.78
CA ILE A 189 6.67 -2.34 0.35
C ILE A 189 7.21 -2.57 -1.04
N SER A 190 7.05 -1.58 -1.91
CA SER A 190 7.51 -1.63 -3.30
C SER A 190 8.04 -0.27 -3.72
N LEU A 191 9.06 -0.30 -4.57
CA LEU A 191 9.72 0.88 -5.13
C LEU A 191 9.83 0.70 -6.64
N LEU A 192 9.63 1.77 -7.40
CA LEU A 192 9.82 1.79 -8.84
C LEU A 192 10.44 3.13 -9.27
N LEU A 193 11.38 3.06 -10.21
CA LEU A 193 11.94 4.22 -10.88
C LEU A 193 11.40 4.26 -12.31
N ILE A 194 10.76 5.38 -12.66
CA ILE A 194 10.20 5.60 -13.99
C ILE A 194 10.05 7.10 -14.23
N ASP A 195 10.39 7.54 -15.43
CA ASP A 195 10.09 8.88 -15.93
C ASP A 195 8.59 8.97 -16.32
N ILE A 196 7.83 9.69 -15.50
CA ILE A 196 6.38 9.85 -15.59
C ILE A 196 6.02 11.10 -16.37
N ASP A 197 6.70 12.21 -16.11
CA ASP A 197 6.43 13.50 -16.74
C ASP A 197 7.19 13.70 -18.06
N LYS A 198 7.97 12.69 -18.48
CA LYS A 198 8.71 12.61 -19.75
C LYS A 198 9.79 13.70 -19.84
N ASP A 199 10.39 14.06 -18.70
CA ASP A 199 11.46 15.05 -18.63
C ASP A 199 12.88 14.44 -18.67
N GLU A 200 12.96 13.14 -19.01
CA GLU A 200 14.18 12.33 -19.04
C GLU A 200 14.81 12.08 -17.66
N GLN A 201 14.14 12.45 -16.56
CA GLN A 201 14.53 12.11 -15.19
C GLN A 201 13.52 11.13 -14.60
N ASN A 202 14.02 10.08 -13.95
CA ASN A 202 13.11 9.14 -13.30
C ASN A 202 12.56 9.72 -11.98
N GLU A 203 11.25 9.66 -11.81
CA GLU A 203 10.57 9.78 -10.53
C GLU A 203 10.66 8.49 -9.72
N LEU A 204 10.55 8.64 -8.40
CA LEU A 204 10.45 7.55 -7.45
C LEU A 204 8.99 7.30 -7.08
N ILE A 205 8.46 6.16 -7.50
CA ILE A 205 7.15 5.68 -7.06
C ILE A 205 7.33 4.77 -5.86
N ILE A 206 6.62 5.09 -4.79
CA ILE A 206 6.64 4.37 -3.52
C ILE A 206 5.26 3.78 -3.25
N GLY A 207 5.21 2.45 -3.09
CA GLY A 207 4.03 1.74 -2.61
C GLY A 207 4.16 1.42 -1.12
N THR A 208 3.21 1.86 -0.30
CA THR A 208 3.24 1.73 1.16
C THR A 208 2.14 0.81 1.72
N ASP A 209 2.29 0.41 2.98
CA ASP A 209 1.33 -0.42 3.72
C ASP A 209 0.04 0.29 4.15
N ASP A 210 0.05 1.62 4.19
CA ASP A 210 -1.13 2.45 4.42
C ASP A 210 -2.13 2.42 3.25
N GLY A 211 -1.74 1.81 2.13
CA GLY A 211 -2.51 1.66 0.90
C GLY A 211 -2.43 2.83 -0.06
N CYS A 212 -1.38 3.65 0.05
CA CYS A 212 -1.12 4.74 -0.86
C CYS A 212 0.04 4.44 -1.82
N ILE A 213 -0.06 5.00 -3.03
CA ILE A 213 1.03 5.11 -4.00
C ILE A 213 1.46 6.57 -4.02
N ARG A 214 2.74 6.84 -3.77
CA ARG A 214 3.28 8.20 -3.73
C ARG A 214 4.35 8.36 -4.79
N ILE A 215 4.27 9.44 -5.55
CA ILE A 215 5.21 9.77 -6.62
C ILE A 215 6.05 10.95 -6.15
N TYR A 216 7.36 10.74 -6.06
CA TYR A 216 8.33 11.76 -5.67
C TYR A 216 9.23 12.11 -6.85
N LYS A 217 9.43 13.42 -7.04
CA LYS A 217 10.50 13.95 -7.89
C LYS A 217 11.53 14.58 -6.98
N ARG A 218 12.72 13.96 -6.90
CA ARG A 218 13.79 14.31 -5.95
C ARG A 218 13.33 14.21 -4.49
N GLU A 219 12.95 15.32 -3.87
CA GLU A 219 12.48 15.35 -2.48
C GLU A 219 11.06 15.93 -2.35
N THR A 220 10.42 16.23 -3.48
CA THR A 220 9.07 16.82 -3.51
C THR A 220 8.05 15.76 -3.90
N LEU A 221 6.99 15.66 -3.11
CA LEU A 221 5.83 14.83 -3.40
C LEU A 221 5.01 15.47 -4.53
N LEU A 222 4.84 14.76 -5.65
CA LEU A 222 4.02 15.23 -6.78
C LEU A 222 2.57 14.78 -6.61
N HIS A 223 2.37 13.47 -6.43
CA HIS A 223 1.03 12.86 -6.40
C HIS A 223 0.94 11.78 -5.33
N GLU A 224 -0.24 11.69 -4.70
CA GLU A 224 -0.60 10.63 -3.77
C GLU A 224 -1.93 10.00 -4.22
N PHE A 225 -1.93 8.70 -4.46
CA PHE A 225 -3.12 7.93 -4.84
C PHE A 225 -3.46 6.91 -3.75
N ALA A 226 -4.70 6.94 -3.25
CA ALA A 226 -5.18 6.01 -2.25
C ALA A 226 -5.89 4.81 -2.90
N GLU A 227 -5.28 3.63 -2.83
CA GLU A 227 -5.85 2.35 -3.31
C GLU A 227 -6.42 1.49 -2.16
N GLY A 228 -6.00 1.76 -0.92
CA GLY A 228 -6.74 1.35 0.28
C GLY A 228 -6.28 0.13 1.02
N ASN A 229 -5.35 -0.61 0.45
CA ASN A 229 -4.71 -1.74 1.08
C ASN A 229 -3.26 -1.80 0.57
N GLU A 230 -2.41 -2.57 1.26
CA GLU A 230 -0.96 -2.59 1.06
C GLU A 230 -0.57 -2.81 -0.42
N ILE A 231 0.23 -1.89 -0.97
CA ILE A 231 0.72 -1.93 -2.35
C ILE A 231 1.85 -2.96 -2.46
N GLN A 232 1.57 -4.09 -3.10
CA GLN A 232 2.46 -5.24 -3.10
C GLN A 232 3.58 -5.16 -4.14
N ASN A 233 3.26 -4.81 -5.39
CA ASN A 233 4.23 -4.77 -6.48
C ASN A 233 3.95 -3.57 -7.37
N LEU A 234 5.03 -2.96 -7.88
CA LEU A 234 5.03 -1.90 -8.88
C LEU A 234 5.94 -2.34 -10.02
N ALA A 235 5.54 -2.09 -11.27
CA ALA A 235 6.37 -2.41 -12.43
C ALA A 235 6.09 -1.47 -13.61
N THR A 236 7.13 -1.17 -14.37
CA THR A 236 7.06 -0.32 -15.57
C THR A 236 6.43 -1.07 -16.74
N LEU A 237 5.48 -0.41 -17.42
CA LEU A 237 4.83 -0.89 -18.65
C LEU A 237 5.45 -0.25 -19.89
N ARG A 238 5.28 1.06 -19.99
CA ARG A 238 5.75 1.92 -21.08
C ARG A 238 6.26 3.23 -20.45
N PRO A 239 7.02 4.07 -21.16
CA PRO A 239 7.34 5.40 -20.67
C PRO A 239 6.06 6.14 -20.21
N GLY A 240 6.05 6.69 -19.00
CA GLY A 240 4.86 7.30 -18.40
C GLY A 240 3.77 6.35 -17.88
N GLN A 241 3.92 5.02 -17.99
CA GLN A 241 2.92 4.05 -17.54
C GLN A 241 3.50 3.01 -16.58
N PHE A 242 2.83 2.82 -15.46
CA PHE A 242 3.18 1.77 -14.49
C PHE A 242 1.94 0.99 -14.07
N MET A 243 2.15 -0.29 -13.77
CA MET A 243 1.14 -1.13 -13.14
C MET A 243 1.43 -1.30 -11.66
N TYR A 244 0.36 -1.53 -10.91
CA TYR A 244 0.42 -1.82 -9.49
C TYR A 244 -0.44 -3.04 -9.14
N SER A 245 -0.10 -3.66 -8.02
CA SER A 245 -0.93 -4.69 -7.38
C SER A 245 -1.07 -4.43 -5.90
N VAL A 246 -2.21 -4.85 -5.36
CA VAL A 246 -2.61 -4.63 -3.98
C VAL A 246 -2.83 -5.98 -3.29
N LYS A 247 -2.59 -6.06 -1.98
CA LYS A 247 -2.69 -7.30 -1.18
C LYS A 247 -4.05 -7.99 -1.27
N ASN A 248 -5.12 -7.22 -1.47
CA ASN A 248 -6.49 -7.73 -1.63
C ASN A 248 -6.78 -8.33 -3.03
N GLY A 249 -5.78 -8.41 -3.92
CA GLY A 249 -5.96 -8.93 -5.28
C GLY A 249 -6.41 -7.91 -6.32
N THR A 250 -6.43 -6.61 -5.96
CA THR A 250 -6.62 -5.53 -6.94
C THR A 250 -5.35 -5.33 -7.75
N ILE A 251 -5.52 -5.14 -9.05
CA ILE A 251 -4.49 -4.76 -10.01
C ILE A 251 -4.99 -3.54 -10.79
N GLY A 252 -4.08 -2.71 -11.25
CA GLY A 252 -4.45 -1.58 -12.09
C GLY A 252 -3.26 -0.97 -12.79
N VAL A 253 -3.57 -0.01 -13.65
CA VAL A 253 -2.58 0.72 -14.46
C VAL A 253 -2.81 2.21 -14.30
N PHE A 254 -1.72 2.92 -14.07
CA PHE A 254 -1.66 4.37 -14.15
C PHE A 254 -0.93 4.79 -15.42
N GLU A 255 -1.45 5.83 -16.06
CA GLU A 255 -0.78 6.60 -17.08
C GLU A 255 -0.63 8.02 -16.57
N GLU A 256 0.61 8.45 -16.41
CA GLU A 256 0.96 9.72 -15.78
C GLU A 256 0.28 9.81 -14.39
N ASN A 257 -0.72 10.69 -14.28
CA ASN A 257 -1.44 10.97 -13.04
C ASN A 257 -2.88 10.41 -13.04
N VAL A 258 -3.24 9.62 -14.06
CA VAL A 258 -4.59 9.13 -14.27
C VAL A 258 -4.62 7.61 -14.18
N ARG A 259 -5.53 7.09 -13.35
CA ARG A 259 -5.82 5.65 -13.29
C ARG A 259 -6.61 5.25 -14.54
N LEU A 260 -6.02 4.46 -15.42
CA LEU A 260 -6.69 3.99 -16.64
C LEU A 260 -7.80 2.98 -16.32
N TRP A 261 -7.45 1.96 -15.55
CA TRP A 261 -8.39 0.92 -15.13
C TRP A 261 -7.89 0.24 -13.85
N ARG A 262 -8.82 -0.38 -13.13
CA ARG A 262 -8.55 -1.25 -11.99
C ARG A 262 -9.47 -2.46 -12.01
N ILE A 263 -8.95 -3.63 -11.68
CA ILE A 263 -9.70 -4.89 -11.61
C ILE A 263 -9.33 -5.59 -10.31
N LYS A 264 -10.32 -6.25 -9.70
CA LYS A 264 -10.13 -7.03 -8.48
C LYS A 264 -10.29 -8.51 -8.74
N SER A 265 -9.35 -9.29 -8.24
CA SER A 265 -9.37 -10.75 -8.27
C SER A 265 -9.53 -11.33 -6.86
N LYS A 266 -9.99 -12.57 -6.75
CA LYS A 266 -10.13 -13.28 -5.46
C LYS A 266 -8.78 -13.65 -4.84
N THR A 267 -7.76 -13.78 -5.67
CA THR A 267 -6.41 -14.17 -5.25
C THR A 267 -5.46 -13.00 -5.40
N ARG A 268 -4.48 -12.85 -4.50
CA ARG A 268 -3.47 -11.80 -4.63
C ARG A 268 -2.51 -12.06 -5.79
N ALA A 269 -2.09 -10.99 -6.46
CA ALA A 269 -1.00 -11.02 -7.42
C ALA A 269 0.35 -11.01 -6.68
N THR A 270 1.27 -11.85 -7.10
CA THR A 270 2.53 -12.11 -6.38
C THR A 270 3.77 -11.79 -7.18
N ALA A 271 3.67 -11.83 -8.51
CA ALA A 271 4.71 -11.35 -9.41
C ALA A 271 4.06 -10.62 -10.59
N MET A 272 4.75 -9.63 -11.12
CA MET A 272 4.33 -8.89 -12.31
C MET A 272 5.53 -8.66 -13.21
N ALA A 273 5.33 -8.75 -14.52
CA ALA A 273 6.36 -8.47 -15.51
C ALA A 273 5.74 -7.93 -16.80
N THR A 274 6.58 -7.30 -17.62
CA THR A 274 6.18 -6.76 -18.93
C THR A 274 7.02 -7.38 -20.02
N TYR A 275 6.35 -8.05 -20.94
CA TYR A 275 6.99 -8.83 -21.98
C TYR A 275 6.05 -9.04 -23.16
N ASP A 276 6.59 -9.17 -24.36
CA ASP A 276 5.82 -9.56 -25.53
C ASP A 276 5.83 -11.09 -25.66
N ILE A 277 4.94 -11.76 -24.93
CA ILE A 277 4.81 -13.23 -24.97
C ILE A 277 4.01 -13.71 -26.18
N LEU A 278 3.27 -12.81 -26.84
CA LEU A 278 2.38 -13.15 -27.97
C LEU A 278 2.96 -12.80 -29.34
N GLY A 279 4.11 -12.10 -29.41
CA GLY A 279 4.75 -11.73 -30.67
C GLY A 279 3.96 -10.70 -31.45
N CYS A 280 3.36 -9.73 -30.74
CA CYS A 280 2.58 -8.66 -31.36
C CYS A 280 3.28 -7.29 -31.35
N GLU A 281 4.58 -7.27 -31.05
CA GLU A 281 5.45 -6.08 -31.01
C GLU A 281 5.09 -5.07 -29.91
N SER A 282 3.96 -5.23 -29.21
CA SER A 282 3.60 -4.43 -28.04
C SER A 282 3.70 -5.26 -26.76
N LYS A 283 4.51 -4.82 -25.79
CA LYS A 283 4.64 -5.51 -24.50
C LYS A 283 3.30 -5.66 -23.78
N GLN A 284 3.01 -6.86 -23.29
CA GLN A 284 1.81 -7.15 -22.52
C GLN A 284 2.08 -7.08 -21.02
N MET A 285 0.99 -6.94 -20.25
CA MET A 285 1.01 -7.04 -18.80
C MET A 285 0.90 -8.50 -18.39
N ILE A 286 1.90 -9.04 -17.67
CA ILE A 286 1.90 -10.43 -17.23
C ILE A 286 1.83 -10.48 -15.71
N ILE A 287 0.87 -11.24 -15.19
CA ILE A 287 0.55 -11.31 -13.77
C ILE A 287 0.60 -12.75 -13.31
N GLY A 288 1.47 -13.04 -12.35
CA GLY A 288 1.49 -14.28 -11.59
C GLY A 288 0.60 -14.17 -10.35
N TRP A 289 -0.30 -15.14 -10.17
CA TRP A 289 -1.23 -15.19 -9.04
C TRP A 289 -0.78 -16.20 -7.99
N LYS A 290 -1.24 -15.99 -6.74
CA LYS A 290 -1.01 -16.94 -5.65
C LYS A 290 -1.56 -18.34 -5.92
N SER A 291 -2.57 -18.47 -6.78
CA SER A 291 -3.18 -19.75 -7.18
C SER A 291 -2.37 -20.56 -8.19
N GLY A 292 -1.21 -20.04 -8.64
CA GLY A 292 -0.46 -20.62 -9.76
C GLY A 292 -1.04 -20.26 -11.14
N LYS A 293 -2.17 -19.55 -11.20
CA LYS A 293 -2.66 -18.96 -12.45
C LYS A 293 -1.70 -17.85 -12.91
N MET A 294 -1.58 -17.69 -14.22
CA MET A 294 -0.94 -16.53 -14.83
C MET A 294 -1.82 -15.95 -15.93
N ASP A 295 -1.98 -14.64 -15.92
CA ASP A 295 -2.77 -13.90 -16.89
C ASP A 295 -1.85 -12.99 -17.71
N VAL A 296 -2.08 -12.95 -19.03
CA VAL A 296 -1.51 -11.98 -19.96
C VAL A 296 -2.62 -11.05 -20.38
N ARG A 297 -2.43 -9.75 -20.19
CA ARG A 297 -3.46 -8.73 -20.34
C ARG A 297 -3.03 -7.58 -21.24
N ASP A 298 -4.00 -6.93 -21.88
CA ASP A 298 -3.76 -5.62 -22.52
C ASP A 298 -3.50 -4.57 -21.44
N PRO A 299 -2.36 -3.86 -21.47
CA PRO A 299 -2.13 -2.72 -20.59
C PRO A 299 -3.19 -1.61 -20.68
N ARG A 300 -3.86 -1.43 -21.83
CA ARG A 300 -4.82 -0.34 -22.06
C ARG A 300 -6.20 -0.62 -21.49
N THR A 301 -6.75 -1.81 -21.73
CA THR A 301 -8.13 -2.15 -21.34
C THR A 301 -8.20 -3.02 -20.08
N GLY A 302 -7.11 -3.74 -19.76
CA GLY A 302 -7.10 -4.74 -18.68
C GLY A 302 -7.72 -6.08 -19.05
N ASP A 303 -8.15 -6.24 -20.30
CA ASP A 303 -8.72 -7.48 -20.81
C ASP A 303 -7.68 -8.60 -20.82
N VAL A 304 -8.13 -9.82 -20.55
CA VAL A 304 -7.26 -10.99 -20.54
C VAL A 304 -7.17 -11.56 -21.95
N TRP A 305 -5.98 -11.48 -22.53
CA TRP A 305 -5.70 -12.08 -23.84
C TRP A 305 -5.32 -13.55 -23.74
N PHE A 306 -4.63 -13.93 -22.67
CA PHE A 306 -4.18 -15.31 -22.51
C PHE A 306 -4.10 -15.70 -21.04
N LYS A 307 -4.42 -16.96 -20.75
CA LYS A 307 -4.35 -17.54 -19.40
C LYS A 307 -3.53 -18.82 -19.45
N MET A 308 -2.68 -19.00 -18.45
CA MET A 308 -2.02 -20.28 -18.22
C MET A 308 -2.07 -20.65 -16.74
N LYS A 309 -1.77 -21.92 -16.46
CA LYS A 309 -1.73 -22.46 -15.10
C LYS A 309 -0.38 -23.13 -14.88
N MET A 310 0.30 -22.71 -13.82
CA MET A 310 1.48 -23.37 -13.29
C MET A 310 1.08 -24.44 -12.28
N ASN A 311 2.03 -25.32 -11.96
CA ASN A 311 1.80 -26.39 -10.99
C ASN A 311 1.63 -25.83 -9.57
N GLU A 312 2.32 -24.74 -9.26
CA GLU A 312 2.34 -24.10 -7.95
C GLU A 312 2.34 -22.57 -8.04
N PHE A 313 2.31 -21.94 -6.87
CA PHE A 313 2.45 -20.51 -6.65
C PHE A 313 3.57 -19.85 -7.49
N VAL A 314 3.28 -18.74 -8.16
CA VAL A 314 4.30 -17.95 -8.87
C VAL A 314 5.02 -17.00 -7.91
N CYS A 315 6.30 -17.25 -7.63
CA CYS A 315 7.12 -16.46 -6.70
C CYS A 315 7.72 -15.20 -7.32
N GLY A 316 8.11 -15.27 -8.58
CA GLY A 316 8.86 -14.21 -9.24
C GLY A 316 8.87 -14.35 -10.76
N MET A 317 9.06 -13.23 -11.42
CA MET A 317 9.13 -13.13 -12.87
C MET A 317 10.26 -12.16 -13.22
N ALA A 318 11.09 -12.52 -14.20
CA ALA A 318 12.19 -11.69 -14.65
C ALA A 318 12.31 -11.74 -16.18
N CYS A 319 12.62 -10.61 -16.80
CA CYS A 319 12.90 -10.54 -18.23
C CYS A 319 14.41 -10.52 -18.42
N ASN A 320 14.99 -11.58 -18.98
CA ASN A 320 16.43 -11.73 -19.03
C ASN A 320 16.88 -12.59 -20.23
N ASP A 321 18.06 -12.32 -20.79
CA ASP A 321 18.69 -13.17 -21.82
C ASP A 321 19.31 -14.41 -21.17
N TYR A 322 18.46 -15.28 -20.66
CA TYR A 322 18.88 -16.46 -19.91
C TYR A 322 19.62 -17.48 -20.79
N ARG A 323 19.31 -17.53 -22.10
CA ARG A 323 19.96 -18.43 -23.06
C ARG A 323 21.27 -17.89 -23.63
N GLY A 324 21.60 -16.61 -23.41
CA GLY A 324 22.83 -16.00 -23.92
C GLY A 324 22.84 -15.81 -25.44
N ILE A 325 21.66 -15.63 -26.05
CA ILE A 325 21.51 -15.52 -27.52
C ILE A 325 21.21 -14.08 -27.97
N GLY A 326 21.30 -13.10 -27.07
CA GLY A 326 20.99 -11.69 -27.33
C GLY A 326 19.50 -11.36 -27.32
N MET A 327 18.63 -12.30 -26.93
CA MET A 327 17.18 -12.13 -26.87
C MET A 327 16.70 -12.26 -25.42
N LEU A 328 15.89 -11.31 -24.96
CA LEU A 328 15.28 -11.41 -23.64
C LEU A 328 14.21 -12.50 -23.63
N ASP A 329 14.23 -13.34 -22.61
CA ASP A 329 13.20 -14.32 -22.30
C ASP A 329 12.46 -13.92 -21.02
N LEU A 330 11.18 -14.24 -20.96
CA LEU A 330 10.40 -14.19 -19.72
C LEU A 330 10.67 -15.45 -18.91
N VAL A 331 11.39 -15.30 -17.80
CA VAL A 331 11.69 -16.37 -16.86
C VAL A 331 10.71 -16.30 -15.69
N ILE A 332 10.05 -17.41 -15.41
CA ILE A 332 9.05 -17.54 -14.35
C ILE A 332 9.55 -18.57 -13.35
N VAL A 333 9.44 -18.23 -12.06
CA VAL A 333 9.88 -19.07 -10.94
C VAL A 333 8.70 -19.33 -10.01
N THR A 334 8.47 -20.60 -9.68
CA THR A 334 7.42 -21.04 -8.74
C THR A 334 7.97 -21.35 -7.35
N ALA A 335 7.09 -21.52 -6.36
CA ALA A 335 7.46 -21.80 -4.96
C ALA A 335 8.22 -23.10 -4.74
N ASP A 336 8.01 -24.11 -5.57
CA ASP A 336 8.71 -25.40 -5.53
C ASP A 336 10.05 -25.39 -6.26
N GLY A 337 10.42 -24.27 -6.87
CA GLY A 337 11.67 -24.10 -7.61
C GLY A 337 11.61 -24.58 -9.06
N GLU A 338 10.41 -24.76 -9.62
CA GLU A 338 10.23 -24.94 -11.06
C GLU A 338 10.49 -23.60 -11.78
N ILE A 339 11.30 -23.67 -12.84
CA ILE A 339 11.67 -22.54 -13.67
C ILE A 339 11.20 -22.81 -15.10
N ARG A 340 10.50 -21.83 -15.67
CA ARG A 340 10.02 -21.88 -17.06
C ARG A 340 10.41 -20.61 -17.80
N GLY A 341 11.01 -20.77 -18.97
CA GLY A 341 11.36 -19.66 -19.86
C GLY A 341 10.44 -19.59 -21.07
N TYR A 342 9.92 -18.40 -21.37
CA TYR A 342 9.13 -18.13 -22.56
C TYR A 342 9.84 -17.10 -23.42
N THR A 343 9.84 -17.33 -24.73
CA THR A 343 10.41 -16.38 -25.70
C THR A 343 9.30 -15.82 -26.57
N THR A 344 9.50 -14.61 -27.08
CA THR A 344 8.58 -14.01 -28.05
C THR A 344 8.48 -14.90 -29.29
N PRO A 345 7.28 -15.38 -29.65
CA PRO A 345 7.09 -16.22 -30.82
C PRO A 345 7.32 -15.40 -32.10
N THR A 346 7.80 -16.06 -33.16
CA THR A 346 7.99 -15.42 -34.48
C THR A 346 6.68 -15.15 -35.22
N VAL A 347 5.62 -15.88 -34.85
CA VAL A 347 4.27 -15.72 -35.41
C VAL A 347 3.40 -15.05 -34.37
N ASN A 348 2.64 -14.03 -34.79
CA ASN A 348 1.72 -13.32 -33.92
C ASN A 348 0.60 -14.26 -33.44
N MET A 349 0.71 -14.68 -32.18
CA MET A 349 -0.21 -15.61 -31.55
C MET A 349 -1.59 -15.02 -31.30
N LEU A 350 -1.72 -13.68 -31.22
CA LEU A 350 -3.03 -13.03 -31.11
C LEU A 350 -3.88 -13.27 -32.37
N THR A 351 -3.26 -13.24 -33.56
CA THR A 351 -3.99 -13.52 -34.80
C THR A 351 -4.46 -14.97 -34.89
N LEU A 352 -3.73 -15.90 -34.26
CA LEU A 352 -4.14 -17.29 -34.12
C LEU A 352 -5.20 -17.50 -33.02
N HIS A 353 -5.18 -16.67 -31.97
CA HIS A 353 -6.19 -16.64 -30.91
C HIS A 353 -7.51 -16.02 -31.38
N ASN A 354 -7.49 -15.11 -32.36
CA ASN A 354 -8.67 -14.52 -33.01
C ASN A 354 -9.49 -15.53 -33.84
N VAL A 355 -9.27 -16.84 -33.69
CA VAL A 355 -10.23 -17.86 -34.15
C VAL A 355 -11.43 -17.83 -33.20
N ALA A 356 -12.29 -16.85 -33.43
CA ALA A 356 -13.74 -16.77 -33.28
C ALA A 356 -14.45 -17.32 -32.02
N ASP A 357 -13.99 -18.37 -31.33
CA ASP A 357 -14.83 -19.19 -30.46
C ASP A 357 -15.10 -18.55 -29.08
N GLU A 358 -14.13 -17.91 -28.41
CA GLU A 358 -14.42 -17.27 -27.10
C GLU A 358 -15.22 -15.97 -27.25
N GLU A 359 -14.88 -15.12 -28.22
CA GLU A 359 -15.69 -13.94 -28.54
C GLU A 359 -17.06 -14.32 -29.08
N MET A 360 -17.18 -15.34 -29.94
CA MET A 360 -18.48 -15.85 -30.39
C MET A 360 -19.28 -16.43 -29.22
N ASN A 361 -18.66 -17.14 -28.28
CA ASN A 361 -19.36 -17.66 -27.11
C ASN A 361 -19.80 -16.53 -26.16
N SER A 362 -18.98 -15.50 -25.95
CA SER A 362 -19.36 -14.34 -25.14
C SER A 362 -20.49 -13.55 -25.80
N LEU A 363 -20.42 -13.33 -27.12
CA LEU A 363 -21.47 -12.70 -27.92
C LEU A 363 -22.75 -13.53 -27.99
N LEU A 364 -22.66 -14.87 -28.07
CA LEU A 364 -23.80 -15.77 -28.01
C LEU A 364 -24.46 -15.74 -26.63
N THR A 365 -23.66 -15.68 -25.56
CA THR A 365 -24.17 -15.52 -24.19
C THR A 365 -24.86 -14.16 -24.04
N GLN A 366 -24.27 -13.10 -24.58
CA GLN A 366 -24.88 -11.77 -24.60
C GLN A 366 -26.17 -11.76 -25.43
N LYS A 367 -26.21 -12.41 -26.59
CA LYS A 367 -27.42 -12.59 -27.41
C LYS A 367 -28.50 -13.33 -26.63
N GLN A 368 -28.17 -14.42 -25.93
CA GLN A 368 -29.12 -15.16 -25.09
C GLN A 368 -29.65 -14.28 -23.95
N LYS A 369 -28.79 -13.50 -23.29
CA LYS A 369 -29.19 -12.55 -22.24
C LYS A 369 -30.15 -11.48 -22.77
N LEU A 370 -29.86 -10.89 -23.93
CA LEU A 370 -30.72 -9.90 -24.57
C LEU A 370 -32.05 -10.49 -25.05
N LEU A 371 -32.05 -11.73 -25.55
CA LEU A 371 -33.29 -12.43 -25.92
C LEU A 371 -34.17 -12.72 -24.70
N LEU A 372 -33.57 -13.10 -23.57
CA LEU A 372 -34.29 -13.24 -22.30
C LEU A 372 -34.88 -11.89 -21.88
N GLU A 373 -34.09 -10.81 -21.92
CA GLU A 373 -34.55 -9.45 -21.59
C GLU A 373 -35.71 -8.99 -22.48
N LEU A 374 -35.63 -9.24 -23.79
CA LEU A 374 -36.72 -8.96 -24.73
C LEU A 374 -37.99 -9.74 -24.36
N LYS A 375 -37.86 -11.05 -24.04
CA LYS A 375 -38.97 -11.87 -23.57
C LYS A 375 -39.57 -11.33 -22.26
N HIS A 376 -38.75 -10.78 -21.35
CA HIS A 376 -39.23 -10.09 -20.15
C HIS A 376 -40.04 -8.84 -20.50
N TYR A 377 -39.56 -8.00 -21.44
CA TYR A 377 -40.31 -6.82 -21.89
C TYR A 377 -41.64 -7.17 -22.56
N GLU A 378 -41.67 -8.19 -23.43
CA GLU A 378 -42.90 -8.66 -24.08
C GLU A 378 -43.93 -9.17 -23.06
N ASN A 379 -43.48 -9.95 -22.08
CA ASN A 379 -44.35 -10.42 -20.99
C ASN A 379 -44.89 -9.24 -20.17
N ASN A 380 -44.04 -8.27 -19.80
CA ASN A 380 -44.47 -7.08 -19.06
C ASN A 380 -45.50 -6.25 -19.85
N ILE A 381 -45.38 -6.13 -21.17
CA ILE A 381 -46.36 -5.44 -22.02
C ILE A 381 -47.71 -6.18 -22.03
N LYS A 382 -47.70 -7.52 -22.09
CA LYS A 382 -48.93 -8.33 -22.02
C LYS A 382 -49.65 -8.14 -20.69
N TYR A 383 -48.94 -8.26 -19.57
CA TYR A 383 -49.50 -8.04 -18.23
C TYR A 383 -50.06 -6.62 -18.06
N ASN A 384 -49.33 -5.59 -18.53
CA ASN A 384 -49.82 -4.21 -18.44
C ASN A 384 -51.09 -4.00 -19.27
N LYS A 385 -51.22 -4.62 -20.46
CA LYS A 385 -52.42 -4.55 -21.28
C LYS A 385 -53.61 -5.28 -20.64
N GLU A 386 -53.37 -6.43 -20.01
CA GLU A 386 -54.40 -7.16 -19.26
C GLU A 386 -54.90 -6.35 -18.05
N ILE A 387 -53.99 -5.70 -17.31
CA ILE A 387 -54.34 -4.82 -16.17
C ILE A 387 -55.14 -3.59 -16.64
N LEU A 388 -54.77 -2.96 -17.76
CA LEU A 388 -55.47 -1.79 -18.32
C LEU A 388 -56.86 -2.13 -18.91
N SER A 389 -57.12 -3.41 -19.22
CA SER A 389 -58.40 -3.87 -19.76
C SER A 389 -59.44 -4.26 -18.68
N GLY A 390 -59.06 -4.30 -17.40
CA GLY A 390 -59.93 -4.61 -16.26
C GLY A 390 -60.47 -3.35 -15.56
N THR A 391 -61.73 -3.02 -15.77
CA THR A 391 -62.38 -1.75 -15.38
C THR A 391 -62.73 -1.58 -13.90
N ASN A 392 -62.11 -2.27 -12.93
CA ASN A 392 -62.45 -2.10 -11.50
C ASN A 392 -61.20 -2.14 -10.59
N GLU A 393 -60.91 -1.01 -9.95
CA GLU A 393 -59.74 -0.78 -9.08
C GLU A 393 -59.71 -1.60 -7.76
N SER A 394 -60.77 -2.33 -7.41
CA SER A 394 -60.89 -2.97 -6.09
C SER A 394 -60.48 -4.45 -6.00
N ASN A 395 -60.15 -5.13 -7.12
CA ASN A 395 -59.76 -6.55 -7.12
C ASN A 395 -58.32 -6.84 -7.61
N LEU A 396 -57.48 -5.80 -7.75
CA LEU A 396 -56.14 -5.91 -8.35
C LEU A 396 -55.11 -6.71 -7.54
N VAL A 397 -55.38 -7.04 -6.28
CA VAL A 397 -54.43 -7.75 -5.40
C VAL A 397 -54.54 -9.29 -5.55
N GLN A 398 -55.55 -9.82 -6.25
CA GLN A 398 -55.81 -11.27 -6.32
C GLN A 398 -55.59 -11.94 -7.68
N SER A 399 -55.26 -11.20 -8.75
CA SER A 399 -55.11 -11.78 -10.11
C SER A 399 -53.67 -11.91 -10.60
N VAL A 400 -52.67 -11.54 -9.78
CA VAL A 400 -51.26 -11.76 -10.11
C VAL A 400 -50.78 -12.96 -9.28
N PRO A 401 -50.21 -14.01 -9.89
CA PRO A 401 -49.61 -15.10 -9.12
C PRO A 401 -48.53 -14.54 -8.18
N ASP A 402 -48.57 -14.88 -6.89
CA ASP A 402 -47.58 -14.47 -5.85
C ASP A 402 -46.11 -14.76 -6.24
N ASN A 403 -45.90 -15.59 -7.26
CA ASN A 403 -44.61 -15.94 -7.82
C ASN A 403 -43.97 -14.86 -8.72
N VAL A 404 -44.72 -13.83 -9.16
CA VAL A 404 -44.19 -12.75 -9.99
C VAL A 404 -44.18 -11.47 -9.14
N GLY A 405 -43.01 -11.07 -8.65
CA GLY A 405 -42.83 -9.89 -7.79
C GLY A 405 -43.02 -8.56 -8.54
N ILE A 406 -44.23 -8.29 -9.04
CA ILE A 406 -44.55 -7.08 -9.80
C ILE A 406 -44.57 -5.87 -8.85
N ILE A 407 -43.83 -4.83 -9.21
CA ILE A 407 -43.85 -3.53 -8.51
C ILE A 407 -44.36 -2.42 -9.44
N PRO A 408 -44.90 -1.31 -8.88
CA PRO A 408 -45.25 -0.14 -9.68
C PRO A 408 -44.04 0.41 -10.45
N SER A 409 -44.22 0.74 -11.74
CA SER A 409 -43.15 1.26 -12.60
C SER A 409 -42.61 2.64 -12.16
N ASN A 410 -43.38 3.39 -11.37
CA ASN A 410 -42.97 4.67 -10.79
C ASN A 410 -42.24 4.54 -9.43
N THR A 411 -41.91 3.32 -9.01
CA THR A 411 -41.13 3.08 -7.79
C THR A 411 -39.74 3.69 -7.95
N ARG A 412 -39.39 4.60 -7.03
CA ARG A 412 -38.09 5.25 -6.95
C ARG A 412 -37.51 5.05 -5.57
N LEU A 413 -36.22 4.69 -5.54
CA LEU A 413 -35.45 4.64 -4.32
C LEU A 413 -34.87 6.04 -4.02
N GLN A 414 -35.21 6.58 -2.85
CA GLN A 414 -34.64 7.81 -2.32
C GLN A 414 -33.56 7.43 -1.31
N ILE A 415 -32.37 8.03 -1.49
CA ILE A 415 -31.24 7.84 -0.59
C ILE A 415 -30.85 9.19 -0.03
N GLY A 416 -30.84 9.30 1.29
CA GLY A 416 -30.31 10.44 2.03
C GLY A 416 -29.10 10.01 2.83
N ILE A 417 -28.02 10.78 2.78
CA ILE A 417 -26.84 10.59 3.62
C ILE A 417 -26.78 11.81 4.53
N SER A 418 -26.80 11.60 5.84
CA SER A 418 -26.78 12.67 6.83
C SER A 418 -25.93 12.26 8.02
N THR A 419 -25.43 13.23 8.76
CA THR A 419 -24.74 12.98 10.03
C THR A 419 -25.74 12.94 11.17
N SER A 420 -25.61 11.96 12.07
CA SER A 420 -26.36 11.91 13.31
C SER A 420 -25.53 12.53 14.43
N TYR A 421 -26.08 13.55 15.08
CA TYR A 421 -25.49 14.15 16.27
C TYR A 421 -26.54 14.19 17.39
N GLY A 422 -26.48 13.18 18.26
CA GLY A 422 -27.37 13.04 19.42
C GLY A 422 -26.67 12.32 20.57
N ASN A 423 -27.30 12.27 21.74
CA ASN A 423 -26.66 11.84 22.99
C ASN A 423 -26.13 10.38 23.03
N ASN A 424 -26.44 9.52 22.06
CA ASN A 424 -25.92 8.15 21.99
C ASN A 424 -25.39 7.69 20.61
N ASP A 425 -25.74 8.36 19.50
CA ASP A 425 -25.41 7.89 18.14
C ASP A 425 -24.62 8.95 17.36
N MET A 426 -23.30 8.74 17.24
CA MET A 426 -22.37 9.55 16.43
C MET A 426 -21.94 8.77 15.18
N ASN A 427 -22.79 8.77 14.16
CA ASN A 427 -22.60 8.01 12.94
C ASN A 427 -22.96 8.84 11.70
N ILE A 428 -22.52 8.37 10.54
CA ILE A 428 -23.12 8.76 9.27
C ILE A 428 -24.33 7.84 9.06
N ASP A 429 -25.50 8.42 8.92
CA ASP A 429 -26.74 7.69 8.68
C ASP A 429 -27.06 7.67 7.19
N ILE A 430 -27.08 6.48 6.62
CA ILE A 430 -27.60 6.24 5.27
C ILE A 430 -29.07 5.86 5.40
N THR A 431 -29.95 6.78 5.01
CA THR A 431 -31.37 6.52 4.88
C THR A 431 -31.67 6.03 3.47
N VAL A 432 -32.30 4.86 3.36
CA VAL A 432 -32.82 4.34 2.09
C VAL A 432 -34.34 4.20 2.23
N SER A 433 -35.11 4.82 1.34
CA SER A 433 -36.58 4.75 1.37
C SER A 433 -37.20 4.62 -0.02
N THR A 434 -38.37 4.01 -0.09
CA THR A 434 -39.21 3.94 -1.29
C THR A 434 -40.22 5.09 -1.30
N ASN A 435 -40.63 5.52 -2.49
CA ASN A 435 -41.61 6.61 -2.67
C ASN A 435 -43.08 6.16 -2.64
N ASN A 436 -43.34 4.86 -2.46
CA ASN A 436 -44.67 4.26 -2.53
C ASN A 436 -44.82 3.13 -1.48
N SER A 437 -45.84 2.27 -1.61
CA SER A 437 -46.13 1.18 -0.67
C SER A 437 -45.21 -0.04 -0.76
N THR A 438 -44.19 -0.02 -1.63
CA THR A 438 -43.20 -1.11 -1.70
C THR A 438 -42.30 -1.10 -0.48
N THR A 439 -41.86 -2.29 -0.06
CA THR A 439 -41.01 -2.48 1.10
C THR A 439 -39.60 -2.89 0.68
N ILE A 440 -38.63 -2.53 1.52
CA ILE A 440 -37.23 -2.91 1.37
C ILE A 440 -37.00 -4.16 2.20
N ARG A 441 -36.50 -5.23 1.55
CA ARG A 441 -36.19 -6.51 2.18
C ARG A 441 -34.76 -6.54 2.74
N ALA A 442 -33.82 -6.10 1.92
CA ALA A 442 -32.40 -6.05 2.27
C ALA A 442 -31.70 -4.94 1.49
N VAL A 443 -30.63 -4.42 2.07
CA VAL A 443 -29.72 -3.47 1.42
C VAL A 443 -28.31 -3.99 1.50
N LEU A 444 -27.65 -4.10 0.36
CA LEU A 444 -26.23 -4.43 0.23
C LEU A 444 -25.48 -3.13 -0.07
N ILE A 445 -24.51 -2.80 0.76
CA ILE A 445 -23.65 -1.64 0.57
C ILE A 445 -22.25 -2.14 0.25
N PHE A 446 -21.74 -1.78 -0.92
CA PHE A 446 -20.36 -2.04 -1.34
C PHE A 446 -19.57 -0.74 -1.21
N ALA A 447 -18.50 -0.77 -0.44
CA ALA A 447 -17.58 0.34 -0.32
C ALA A 447 -16.17 -0.20 -0.11
N ASP A 448 -15.24 0.19 -0.98
CA ASP A 448 -13.84 -0.15 -0.81
C ASP A 448 -13.32 0.49 0.48
N GLN A 449 -12.54 -0.24 1.28
CA GLN A 449 -11.84 0.25 2.49
C GLN A 449 -12.71 0.60 3.69
N LEU A 450 -14.04 0.62 3.54
CA LEU A 450 -14.94 0.96 4.63
C LEU A 450 -15.28 -0.25 5.51
N PHE A 451 -15.43 -1.42 4.89
CA PHE A 451 -15.81 -2.67 5.56
C PHE A 451 -14.67 -3.69 5.52
N LYS A 452 -14.55 -4.53 6.57
CA LYS A 452 -13.55 -5.61 6.61
C LYS A 452 -13.73 -6.62 5.48
N GLU A 453 -14.98 -6.92 5.12
CA GLU A 453 -15.34 -7.84 4.04
C GLU A 453 -15.92 -7.11 2.82
N GLU A 454 -15.61 -5.81 2.66
CA GLU A 454 -15.95 -4.96 1.48
C GLU A 454 -17.43 -4.68 1.26
N THR A 455 -18.29 -5.47 1.92
CA THR A 455 -19.74 -5.41 1.82
C THR A 455 -20.35 -5.34 3.20
N LEU A 456 -21.40 -4.54 3.34
CA LEU A 456 -22.29 -4.54 4.49
C LEU A 456 -23.68 -4.97 4.03
N ILE A 457 -24.20 -6.00 4.68
CA ILE A 457 -25.53 -6.54 4.41
C ILE A 457 -26.45 -6.11 5.54
N ALA A 458 -27.35 -5.19 5.25
CA ALA A 458 -28.46 -4.85 6.14
C ALA A 458 -29.68 -5.69 5.76
N HIS A 459 -29.86 -6.83 6.43
CA HIS A 459 -31.03 -7.68 6.26
C HIS A 459 -32.07 -7.36 7.35
N LEU A 460 -33.29 -7.02 6.93
CA LEU A 460 -34.36 -6.66 7.85
C LEU A 460 -35.16 -7.91 8.26
N THR A 461 -35.53 -8.00 9.54
CA THR A 461 -36.45 -9.05 10.03
C THR A 461 -37.91 -8.77 9.66
N LYS A 462 -38.25 -7.49 9.43
CA LYS A 462 -39.55 -7.03 8.95
C LYS A 462 -39.34 -6.05 7.81
N ASP A 463 -40.08 -6.23 6.73
CA ASP A 463 -39.94 -5.36 5.56
C ASP A 463 -40.50 -3.96 5.88
N VAL A 464 -39.70 -2.93 5.60
CA VAL A 464 -40.03 -1.53 5.91
C VAL A 464 -39.85 -0.67 4.67
N SER A 465 -40.64 0.39 4.54
CA SER A 465 -40.49 1.36 3.42
C SER A 465 -39.29 2.29 3.58
N ARG A 466 -38.71 2.37 4.79
CA ARG A 466 -37.53 3.17 5.11
C ARG A 466 -36.61 2.40 6.06
N ILE A 467 -35.33 2.33 5.71
CA ILE A 467 -34.25 1.79 6.55
C ILE A 467 -33.21 2.88 6.80
N LEU A 468 -32.67 2.88 8.02
CA LEU A 468 -31.54 3.72 8.42
C LEU A 468 -30.36 2.81 8.76
N ILE A 469 -29.24 3.03 8.11
CA ILE A 469 -28.03 2.20 8.23
C ILE A 469 -26.91 3.11 8.77
N PRO A 470 -26.48 2.92 10.03
CA PRO A 470 -25.40 3.71 10.60
C PRO A 470 -24.04 3.24 10.06
N LEU A 471 -23.17 4.20 9.82
CA LEU A 471 -21.88 4.01 9.20
C LEU A 471 -20.80 4.80 9.94
N LYS A 472 -19.65 4.18 10.18
CA LYS A 472 -18.44 4.85 10.69
C LYS A 472 -17.28 4.61 9.75
N THR A 473 -16.66 5.68 9.27
CA THR A 473 -15.44 5.59 8.47
C THR A 473 -14.22 5.68 9.38
N LEU A 474 -13.15 4.92 9.09
CA LEU A 474 -11.91 4.91 9.89
C LEU A 474 -10.90 5.99 9.46
N LYS A 475 -10.94 6.39 8.19
CA LYS A 475 -10.01 7.36 7.57
C LYS A 475 -10.79 8.43 6.82
N ASP A 476 -10.16 9.59 6.63
CA ASP A 476 -10.69 10.72 5.86
C ASP A 476 -10.30 10.63 4.39
N ASN A 477 -11.02 9.78 3.66
CA ASN A 477 -10.88 9.60 2.22
C ASN A 477 -12.25 9.75 1.54
N ALA A 478 -12.28 10.38 0.37
CA ALA A 478 -13.46 10.37 -0.47
C ALA A 478 -13.69 8.93 -0.98
N GLN A 479 -14.91 8.42 -0.83
CA GLN A 479 -15.22 7.02 -1.13
C GLN A 479 -16.56 6.89 -1.83
N ASP A 480 -16.59 6.09 -2.90
CA ASP A 480 -17.82 5.76 -3.58
C ASP A 480 -18.50 4.57 -2.89
N ILE A 481 -19.79 4.73 -2.64
CA ILE A 481 -20.66 3.73 -2.03
C ILE A 481 -21.66 3.27 -3.08
N HIS A 482 -21.62 1.98 -3.41
CA HIS A 482 -22.60 1.34 -4.28
C HIS A 482 -23.63 0.61 -3.44
N ILE A 483 -24.89 1.02 -3.57
CA ILE A 483 -26.02 0.50 -2.80
C ILE A 483 -26.88 -0.34 -3.73
N LYS A 484 -27.11 -1.60 -3.36
CA LYS A 484 -28.07 -2.49 -4.00
C LYS A 484 -29.20 -2.78 -3.02
N ALA A 485 -30.38 -2.22 -3.27
CA ALA A 485 -31.56 -2.42 -2.43
C ALA A 485 -32.53 -3.41 -3.08
N PHE A 486 -33.00 -4.38 -2.31
CA PHE A 486 -34.01 -5.35 -2.72
C PHE A 486 -35.39 -4.82 -2.35
N VAL A 487 -36.19 -4.51 -3.36
CA VAL A 487 -37.51 -3.87 -3.22
C VAL A 487 -38.59 -4.80 -3.75
N GLY A 488 -39.67 -4.96 -2.99
CA GLY A 488 -40.81 -5.80 -3.35
C GLY A 488 -41.96 -5.64 -2.37
N TYR A 489 -42.92 -6.57 -2.41
CA TYR A 489 -43.96 -6.67 -1.38
C TYR A 489 -43.62 -7.78 -0.37
N PRO A 490 -44.18 -7.74 0.85
CA PRO A 490 -43.83 -8.72 1.89
C PRO A 490 -44.11 -10.19 1.53
N SER A 491 -45.07 -10.45 0.64
CA SER A 491 -45.40 -11.80 0.16
C SER A 491 -44.60 -12.22 -1.08
N SER A 492 -43.79 -11.33 -1.67
CA SER A 492 -43.09 -11.61 -2.92
C SER A 492 -41.90 -12.56 -2.71
N VAL A 493 -41.76 -13.54 -3.61
CA VAL A 493 -40.59 -14.44 -3.67
C VAL A 493 -39.46 -13.85 -4.51
N GLN A 494 -39.79 -12.96 -5.46
CA GLN A 494 -38.86 -12.25 -6.32
C GLN A 494 -38.83 -10.77 -5.96
N PHE A 495 -37.64 -10.17 -5.90
CA PHE A 495 -37.44 -8.76 -5.58
C PHE A 495 -36.71 -8.05 -6.72
N HIS A 496 -37.04 -6.77 -6.91
CA HIS A 496 -36.29 -5.91 -7.81
C HIS A 496 -35.04 -5.37 -7.11
N VAL A 497 -33.90 -5.40 -7.80
CA VAL A 497 -32.64 -4.86 -7.29
C VAL A 497 -32.43 -3.47 -7.88
N PHE A 498 -32.54 -2.45 -7.03
CA PHE A 498 -32.21 -1.08 -7.40
C PHE A 498 -30.74 -0.83 -7.08
N GLU A 499 -29.97 -0.41 -8.09
CA GLU A 499 -28.56 -0.08 -7.96
C GLU A 499 -28.38 1.44 -8.00
N LEU A 500 -27.77 2.01 -6.95
CA LEU A 500 -27.45 3.44 -6.87
C LEU A 500 -26.03 3.62 -6.36
N THR A 501 -25.36 4.66 -6.85
CA THR A 501 -24.01 5.04 -6.39
C THR A 501 -24.06 6.42 -5.77
N ARG A 502 -23.44 6.59 -4.61
CA ARG A 502 -23.26 7.87 -3.92
C ARG A 502 -21.83 8.00 -3.45
N GLN A 503 -21.28 9.21 -3.52
CA GLN A 503 -19.93 9.49 -3.04
C GLN A 503 -20.00 10.11 -1.64
N LEU A 504 -19.23 9.57 -0.70
CA LEU A 504 -18.94 10.22 0.56
C LEU A 504 -17.79 11.22 0.37
N PRO A 505 -17.93 12.46 0.88
CA PRO A 505 -16.84 13.43 0.83
C PRO A 505 -15.73 13.05 1.82
N LYS A 506 -14.54 13.64 1.62
CA LYS A 506 -13.31 13.28 2.35
C LYS A 506 -13.48 13.37 3.87
N PHE A 507 -14.09 14.44 4.37
CA PHE A 507 -14.30 14.71 5.78
C PHE A 507 -15.77 14.48 6.19
N ALA A 508 -16.36 13.35 5.77
CA ALA A 508 -17.77 13.02 6.05
C ALA A 508 -18.08 12.81 7.55
N MET A 509 -17.08 12.50 8.38
CA MET A 509 -17.24 12.23 9.82
C MET A 509 -17.24 13.49 10.70
N TYR A 510 -17.31 14.69 10.09
CA TYR A 510 -17.31 15.96 10.81
C TYR A 510 -18.63 16.67 10.57
N THR A 511 -19.31 17.02 11.64
CA THR A 511 -20.63 17.66 11.57
C THR A 511 -20.69 18.93 12.39
N ILE A 512 -21.59 19.82 12.01
CA ILE A 512 -21.93 20.99 12.82
C ILE A 512 -22.78 20.49 14.01
N PRO A 513 -22.46 20.87 15.27
CA PRO A 513 -23.17 20.40 16.47
C PRO A 513 -24.55 21.05 16.69
N HIS A 514 -25.17 21.55 15.62
CA HIS A 514 -26.45 22.24 15.63
C HIS A 514 -27.37 21.63 14.58
N SER A 515 -28.66 21.49 14.92
CA SER A 515 -29.66 21.05 13.96
C SER A 515 -29.95 22.16 12.95
N LEU A 516 -29.39 22.03 11.75
CA LEU A 516 -29.62 22.93 10.63
C LEU A 516 -30.69 22.30 9.72
N THR A 517 -31.75 23.06 9.40
CA THR A 517 -32.81 22.62 8.49
C THR A 517 -33.05 23.66 7.38
N GLY A 518 -33.37 23.18 6.18
CA GLY A 518 -33.80 24.00 5.05
C GLY A 518 -32.66 24.58 4.18
N SER A 519 -33.01 25.64 3.43
CA SER A 519 -32.22 26.34 2.40
C SER A 519 -30.77 26.66 2.82
N PRO A 520 -29.87 26.91 1.84
CA PRO A 520 -28.48 27.28 2.11
C PRO A 520 -28.36 28.36 3.17
N LYS A 521 -27.36 28.23 4.05
CA LYS A 521 -27.11 29.16 5.15
C LYS A 521 -26.03 30.16 4.76
N SER A 522 -26.25 31.43 5.12
CA SER A 522 -25.27 32.50 4.90
C SER A 522 -24.07 32.35 5.82
N VAL A 523 -22.92 32.91 5.42
CA VAL A 523 -21.69 32.92 6.24
C VAL A 523 -21.94 33.61 7.59
N SER A 524 -22.69 34.71 7.57
CA SER A 524 -23.08 35.45 8.77
C SER A 524 -23.91 34.63 9.77
N TYR A 525 -24.70 33.66 9.31
CA TYR A 525 -25.45 32.76 10.18
C TYR A 525 -24.55 31.73 10.83
N ILE A 526 -23.64 31.12 10.04
CA ILE A 526 -22.70 30.10 10.53
C ILE A 526 -21.78 30.69 11.61
N ASN A 527 -21.28 31.91 11.41
CA ASN A 527 -20.40 32.58 12.38
C ASN A 527 -21.06 32.86 13.74
N ARG A 528 -22.40 32.91 13.81
CA ARG A 528 -23.13 33.13 15.07
C ARG A 528 -23.33 31.84 15.87
N LEU A 529 -22.99 30.68 15.30
CA LEU A 529 -23.16 29.41 15.98
C LEU A 529 -22.11 29.25 17.09
N PRO A 530 -22.53 28.98 18.35
CA PRO A 530 -21.60 28.84 19.46
C PRO A 530 -20.70 27.61 19.27
N ALA A 531 -19.44 27.70 19.69
CA ALA A 531 -18.61 26.52 19.88
C ALA A 531 -19.13 25.73 21.10
N LYS A 532 -19.04 24.40 21.05
CA LYS A 532 -19.46 23.51 22.16
C LYS A 532 -18.59 23.72 23.40
N ASP A 533 -17.29 23.89 23.18
CA ASP A 533 -16.30 24.19 24.20
C ASP A 533 -15.91 25.66 24.02
N GLY A 534 -16.23 26.53 24.98
CA GLY A 534 -15.89 27.94 24.91
C GLY A 534 -14.39 28.15 24.71
N SER A 535 -14.05 29.05 23.78
CA SER A 535 -12.74 29.33 23.17
C SER A 535 -12.13 28.23 22.28
N PRO A 536 -11.55 28.61 21.12
CA PRO A 536 -10.81 27.65 20.29
C PRO A 536 -9.63 27.08 21.09
N GLY A 537 -9.42 25.77 21.01
CA GLY A 537 -8.39 25.07 21.77
C GLY A 537 -6.97 25.61 21.53
N GLU A 538 -6.05 25.32 22.44
CA GLU A 538 -4.65 25.78 22.38
C GLU A 538 -3.88 25.25 21.16
N CYS A 539 -4.34 24.13 20.58
CA CYS A 539 -3.74 23.51 19.42
C CYS A 539 -4.24 24.14 18.12
N TYR A 540 -3.32 24.67 17.30
CA TYR A 540 -3.68 25.31 16.04
C TYR A 540 -2.58 25.17 14.97
N VAL A 541 -2.99 25.32 13.71
CA VAL A 541 -2.10 25.60 12.59
C VAL A 541 -2.54 26.90 11.93
N GLU A 542 -1.60 27.82 11.73
CA GLU A 542 -1.77 29.13 11.13
C GLU A 542 -0.97 29.22 9.82
N PHE A 543 -1.61 29.66 8.76
CA PHE A 543 -0.97 29.91 7.47
C PHE A 543 -1.72 31.01 6.73
N ARG A 544 -1.16 31.48 5.62
CA ARG A 544 -1.73 32.58 4.83
C ARG A 544 -2.14 32.12 3.44
N ILE A 545 -3.39 32.37 3.07
CA ILE A 545 -3.93 32.12 1.73
C ILE A 545 -4.63 33.37 1.23
N THR A 546 -4.29 33.81 0.02
CA THR A 546 -4.93 34.94 -0.66
C THR A 546 -6.06 34.43 -1.56
N GLU A 547 -7.19 34.06 -0.99
CA GLU A 547 -8.35 33.56 -1.76
C GLU A 547 -9.68 34.14 -1.29
N ARG A 548 -10.68 34.13 -2.18
CA ARG A 548 -12.01 34.66 -1.87
C ARG A 548 -12.79 33.68 -0.98
N LEU A 549 -13.46 34.16 0.06
CA LEU A 549 -14.32 33.36 0.95
C LEU A 549 -15.36 32.52 0.18
N LYS A 550 -15.89 33.02 -0.94
CA LYS A 550 -16.78 32.27 -1.82
C LYS A 550 -16.16 30.95 -2.32
N ARG A 551 -14.88 30.96 -2.69
CA ARG A 551 -14.16 29.75 -3.16
C ARG A 551 -13.91 28.79 -2.00
N ILE A 552 -13.64 29.31 -0.80
CA ILE A 552 -13.52 28.52 0.43
C ILE A 552 -14.84 27.84 0.78
N CYS A 553 -15.98 28.51 0.65
CA CYS A 553 -17.30 27.90 0.88
C CYS A 553 -17.56 26.72 -0.08
N ILE A 554 -17.14 26.84 -1.34
CA ILE A 554 -17.22 25.74 -2.32
C ILE A 554 -16.37 24.55 -1.87
N TRP A 555 -15.13 24.80 -1.42
CA TRP A 555 -14.27 23.75 -0.89
C TRP A 555 -14.91 23.04 0.32
N VAL A 556 -15.48 23.79 1.26
CA VAL A 556 -16.17 23.25 2.43
C VAL A 556 -17.34 22.36 2.00
N ASN A 557 -18.23 22.84 1.14
CA ASN A 557 -19.42 22.07 0.70
C ASN A 557 -19.04 20.80 -0.08
N GLN A 558 -17.88 20.77 -0.76
CA GLN A 558 -17.41 19.59 -1.48
C GLN A 558 -16.73 18.55 -0.58
N ASN A 559 -16.09 18.99 0.51
CA ASN A 559 -15.24 18.12 1.34
C ASN A 559 -15.90 17.68 2.65
N PHE A 560 -16.98 18.33 3.08
CA PHE A 560 -17.72 18.01 4.31
C PHE A 560 -19.15 17.59 4.00
N LEU A 561 -19.69 16.70 4.84
CA LEU A 561 -21.10 16.31 4.78
C LEU A 561 -21.93 17.23 5.68
N LEU A 562 -22.30 18.40 5.16
CA LEU A 562 -23.07 19.40 5.91
C LEU A 562 -24.59 19.17 5.79
N PRO A 563 -25.39 19.47 6.83
CA PRO A 563 -26.86 19.34 6.74
C PRO A 563 -27.50 20.33 5.76
N SER A 564 -26.86 21.49 5.54
CA SER A 564 -27.23 22.52 4.57
C SER A 564 -25.95 23.13 3.99
N ASP A 565 -25.96 23.43 2.69
CA ASP A 565 -24.84 24.10 2.03
C ASP A 565 -24.61 25.50 2.60
N ILE A 566 -23.34 25.92 2.65
CA ILE A 566 -22.93 27.27 3.06
C ILE A 566 -22.70 28.11 1.81
N GLU A 567 -23.41 29.23 1.68
CA GLU A 567 -23.28 30.15 0.55
C GLU A 567 -22.83 31.54 0.99
N TYR A 568 -22.00 32.18 0.15
CA TYR A 568 -21.64 33.57 0.31
C TYR A 568 -22.69 34.45 -0.38
N VAL A 569 -23.61 35.02 0.40
CA VAL A 569 -24.75 35.80 -0.11
C VAL A 569 -24.38 37.28 -0.20
N THR A 570 -25.01 38.06 -1.08
CA THR A 570 -24.78 39.52 -1.21
C THR A 570 -25.05 40.33 0.07
N SER A 571 -25.83 39.79 1.02
CA SER A 571 -26.01 40.36 2.37
C SER A 571 -24.81 40.13 3.30
N ASP A 572 -23.84 39.31 2.90
CA ASP A 572 -22.59 39.03 3.61
C ASP A 572 -21.41 39.88 3.07
N ALA A 573 -21.69 40.99 2.40
CA ALA A 573 -20.64 41.92 1.92
C ALA A 573 -19.74 42.44 3.06
N ASP A 574 -20.27 42.49 4.28
CA ASP A 574 -19.54 42.86 5.51
C ASP A 574 -18.92 41.66 6.26
N ALA A 575 -19.14 40.41 5.81
CA ALA A 575 -18.55 39.24 6.42
C ALA A 575 -17.07 39.14 6.04
N THR A 576 -16.22 39.67 6.93
CA THR A 576 -14.76 39.64 6.79
C THR A 576 -14.15 38.28 7.14
N GLU A 577 -14.91 37.38 7.76
CA GLU A 577 -14.39 36.12 8.28
C GLU A 577 -15.42 34.99 8.13
N LEU A 578 -14.95 33.75 8.06
CA LEU A 578 -15.73 32.52 8.14
C LEU A 578 -15.20 31.68 9.31
N HIS A 579 -16.08 31.36 10.25
CA HIS A 579 -15.82 30.53 11.44
C HIS A 579 -16.69 29.28 11.36
N LEU A 580 -16.07 28.13 11.06
CA LEU A 580 -16.77 26.86 10.95
C LEU A 580 -16.43 25.96 12.15
N ASN A 581 -17.40 25.78 13.05
CA ASN A 581 -17.28 24.91 14.22
C ASN A 581 -17.87 23.52 13.93
N LEU A 582 -17.02 22.51 13.96
CA LEU A 582 -17.33 21.11 13.67
C LEU A 582 -17.01 20.23 14.88
N ILE A 583 -17.59 19.04 14.90
CA ILE A 583 -17.27 17.97 15.84
C ILE A 583 -16.98 16.70 15.07
N SER A 584 -15.91 16.01 15.47
CA SER A 584 -15.59 14.67 15.01
C SER A 584 -16.59 13.65 15.58
N LEU A 585 -17.28 12.93 14.71
CA LEU A 585 -18.15 11.82 15.09
C LEU A 585 -17.36 10.58 15.58
N ARG A 586 -16.03 10.55 15.36
CA ARG A 586 -15.16 9.46 15.81
C ARG A 586 -14.73 9.64 17.26
N THR A 587 -14.27 10.84 17.60
CA THR A 587 -13.61 11.14 18.88
C THR A 587 -14.41 12.08 19.76
N ALA A 588 -15.52 12.64 19.27
CA ALA A 588 -16.31 13.70 19.90
C ALA A 588 -15.55 15.00 20.18
N LYS A 589 -14.35 15.16 19.60
CA LYS A 589 -13.51 16.37 19.73
C LYS A 589 -13.95 17.48 18.77
N SER A 590 -13.80 18.72 19.22
CA SER A 590 -14.13 19.92 18.46
C SER A 590 -13.04 20.26 17.43
N VAL A 591 -13.44 20.71 16.24
CA VAL A 591 -12.57 21.18 15.15
C VAL A 591 -13.10 22.53 14.67
N CYS A 592 -12.28 23.57 14.66
CA CYS A 592 -12.69 24.90 14.21
C CYS A 592 -11.83 25.34 13.02
N LEU A 593 -12.48 25.77 11.93
CA LEU A 593 -11.80 26.35 10.78
C LEU A 593 -12.12 27.85 10.71
N HIS A 594 -11.09 28.68 10.88
CA HIS A 594 -11.20 30.14 10.81
C HIS A 594 -10.50 30.65 9.56
N PHE A 595 -11.24 31.34 8.70
CA PHE A 595 -10.72 32.02 7.52
C PHE A 595 -10.99 33.51 7.62
N SER A 596 -9.97 34.34 7.49
CA SER A 596 -10.07 35.80 7.51
C SER A 596 -9.79 36.41 6.14
N TYR A 597 -10.41 37.56 5.87
CA TYR A 597 -10.27 38.32 4.62
C TYR A 597 -8.85 38.86 4.39
N ASP A 598 -8.07 39.10 5.45
CA ASP A 598 -6.65 39.49 5.35
C ASP A 598 -5.74 38.34 4.81
N GLY A 599 -6.35 37.18 4.58
CA GLY A 599 -5.74 35.94 4.12
C GLY A 599 -5.24 35.07 5.27
N LYS A 600 -5.38 35.49 6.52
CA LYS A 600 -4.97 34.71 7.68
C LYS A 600 -5.96 33.57 7.90
N THR A 601 -5.46 32.34 7.88
CA THR A 601 -6.27 31.13 8.10
C THR A 601 -5.73 30.38 9.31
N ARG A 602 -6.62 29.95 10.20
CA ARG A 602 -6.29 29.18 11.40
C ARG A 602 -7.20 27.97 11.52
N PHE A 603 -6.60 26.78 11.65
CA PHE A 603 -7.34 25.56 11.96
C PHE A 603 -7.01 25.13 13.38
N TYR A 604 -8.04 24.97 14.20
CA TYR A 604 -7.94 24.51 15.58
C TYR A 604 -8.36 23.05 15.65
N THR A 605 -7.43 22.19 16.05
CA THR A 605 -7.63 20.75 16.22
C THR A 605 -6.52 20.22 17.12
N GLU A 606 -6.84 19.24 17.97
CA GLU A 606 -5.83 18.53 18.77
C GLU A 606 -5.05 17.49 17.97
N ASP A 607 -5.59 17.07 16.81
CA ASP A 607 -4.98 16.06 15.95
C ASP A 607 -4.16 16.71 14.83
N ILE A 608 -2.84 16.53 14.89
CA ILE A 608 -1.87 17.00 13.88
C ILE A 608 -2.09 16.34 12.51
N GLY A 609 -2.52 15.08 12.48
CA GLY A 609 -2.79 14.34 11.25
C GLY A 609 -3.99 14.94 10.50
N LEU A 610 -5.07 15.23 11.24
CA LEU A 610 -6.23 15.91 10.67
C LEU A 610 -5.90 17.33 10.20
N ALA A 611 -5.13 18.09 10.97
CA ALA A 611 -4.66 19.41 10.56
C ALA A 611 -3.92 19.35 9.21
N ALA A 612 -3.01 18.38 9.08
CA ALA A 612 -2.28 18.14 7.85
C ALA A 612 -3.20 17.76 6.69
N ASP A 613 -4.16 16.85 6.89
CA ASP A 613 -5.10 16.45 5.82
C ASP A 613 -5.99 17.60 5.35
N LEU A 614 -6.42 18.48 6.26
CA LEU A 614 -7.18 19.70 5.95
C LEU A 614 -6.34 20.69 5.13
N VAL A 615 -5.11 20.96 5.57
CA VAL A 615 -4.18 21.86 4.86
C VAL A 615 -3.89 21.31 3.46
N GLN A 616 -3.53 20.03 3.33
CA GLN A 616 -3.22 19.42 2.04
C GLN A 616 -4.44 19.38 1.10
N SER A 617 -5.65 19.10 1.62
CA SER A 617 -6.88 19.17 0.82
C SER A 617 -7.13 20.58 0.28
N LEU A 618 -6.90 21.61 1.10
CA LEU A 618 -7.08 22.99 0.70
C LEU A 618 -6.03 23.43 -0.34
N VAL A 619 -4.76 23.07 -0.11
CA VAL A 619 -3.65 23.32 -1.05
C VAL A 619 -3.92 22.69 -2.40
N GLN A 620 -4.38 21.43 -2.43
CA GLN A 620 -4.72 20.71 -3.66
C GLN A 620 -5.90 21.35 -4.38
N PHE A 621 -6.94 21.76 -3.66
CA PHE A 621 -8.13 22.39 -4.26
C PHE A 621 -7.84 23.78 -4.85
N LEU A 622 -6.95 24.53 -4.20
CA LEU A 622 -6.54 25.86 -4.65
C LEU A 622 -5.38 25.83 -5.66
N ASN A 623 -4.75 24.66 -5.84
CA ASN A 623 -3.58 24.45 -6.70
C ASN A 623 -2.40 25.35 -6.28
N ILE A 624 -2.06 25.33 -4.99
CA ILE A 624 -0.95 26.10 -4.41
C ILE A 624 0.32 25.24 -4.43
N ASP A 625 1.39 25.70 -5.08
CA ASP A 625 2.64 24.93 -5.19
C ASP A 625 3.44 24.91 -3.88
N THR A 626 3.48 26.03 -3.16
CA THR A 626 4.27 26.17 -1.91
C THR A 626 3.47 26.87 -0.83
N LEU A 627 3.45 26.28 0.38
CA LEU A 627 2.78 26.85 1.55
C LEU A 627 3.67 26.66 2.78
N ASN A 628 3.88 27.73 3.54
CA ASN A 628 4.47 27.67 4.87
C ASN A 628 3.38 27.83 5.95
N SER A 629 3.60 27.22 7.11
CA SER A 629 2.69 27.22 8.25
C SER A 629 3.44 27.37 9.57
N SER A 630 2.79 28.03 10.53
CA SER A 630 3.14 28.01 11.95
C SER A 630 2.16 27.09 12.69
N ALA A 631 2.65 26.21 13.56
CA ALA A 631 1.83 25.20 14.23
C ALA A 631 2.11 25.17 15.73
N CYS A 632 1.09 24.97 16.56
CA CYS A 632 1.23 24.79 18.00
C CYS A 632 0.48 23.53 18.41
N PHE A 633 1.20 22.52 18.92
CA PHE A 633 0.63 21.26 19.42
C PHE A 633 1.35 20.82 20.71
N PRO A 634 1.04 21.42 21.89
CA PRO A 634 1.78 21.17 23.13
C PRO A 634 1.86 19.69 23.53
N THR A 635 0.76 18.96 23.38
CA THR A 635 0.70 17.52 23.69
C THR A 635 1.62 16.67 22.80
N VAL A 636 1.71 17.03 21.51
CA VAL A 636 2.62 16.38 20.57
C VAL A 636 4.08 16.73 20.91
N TYR A 637 4.35 17.94 21.39
CA TYR A 637 5.69 18.36 21.79
C TYR A 637 6.20 17.58 23.01
N GLU A 638 5.34 17.36 24.00
CA GLU A 638 5.64 16.50 25.15
C GLU A 638 5.85 15.05 24.70
N GLU A 639 4.97 14.52 23.85
CA GLU A 639 5.11 13.16 23.30
C GLU A 639 6.46 12.99 22.56
N VAL A 640 6.85 13.96 21.73
CA VAL A 640 8.14 13.92 21.02
C VAL A 640 9.31 13.90 22.01
N LYS A 641 9.30 14.74 23.05
CA LYS A 641 10.35 14.74 24.09
C LYS A 641 10.47 13.37 24.77
N GLU A 642 9.34 12.79 25.17
CA GLU A 642 9.30 11.47 25.80
C GLU A 642 9.84 10.37 24.87
N LEU A 643 9.43 10.38 23.59
CA LEU A 643 9.88 9.40 22.60
C LEU A 643 11.39 9.49 22.35
N PHE A 644 11.96 10.69 22.30
CA PHE A 644 13.41 10.88 22.14
C PHE A 644 14.20 10.42 23.37
N HIS A 645 13.74 10.74 24.58
CA HIS A 645 14.36 10.23 25.80
C HIS A 645 14.28 8.71 25.88
N LYS A 646 13.13 8.12 25.53
CA LYS A 646 12.97 6.67 25.44
C LYS A 646 13.92 6.07 24.40
N LEU A 647 14.01 6.65 23.20
CA LEU A 647 14.89 6.18 22.13
C LEU A 647 16.36 6.17 22.55
N GLN A 648 16.82 7.25 23.21
CA GLN A 648 18.20 7.32 23.71
C GLN A 648 18.47 6.22 24.74
N GLY A 649 17.58 6.03 25.72
CA GLY A 649 17.71 4.97 26.71
C GLY A 649 17.75 3.58 26.08
N LEU A 650 16.89 3.31 25.10
CA LEU A 650 16.86 2.03 24.38
C LEU A 650 18.12 1.78 23.53
N GLN A 651 18.72 2.83 22.98
CA GLN A 651 19.98 2.73 22.22
C GLN A 651 21.18 2.45 23.15
N GLU A 652 21.17 3.02 24.36
CA GLU A 652 22.18 2.74 25.38
C GLU A 652 22.08 1.29 25.87
N THR A 653 20.87 0.80 26.18
CA THR A 653 20.65 -0.61 26.54
C THR A 653 21.02 -1.57 25.40
N GLU A 654 20.73 -1.22 24.15
CA GLU A 654 21.12 -2.01 22.98
C GLU A 654 22.64 -2.21 22.91
N LYS A 655 23.42 -1.14 23.13
CA LYS A 655 24.89 -1.21 23.16
C LYS A 655 25.38 -2.14 24.27
N GLN A 656 24.80 -2.05 25.47
CA GLN A 656 25.16 -2.91 26.59
C GLN A 656 24.85 -4.39 26.29
N ILE A 657 23.62 -4.70 25.85
CA ILE A 657 23.19 -6.07 25.54
C ILE A 657 24.06 -6.66 24.42
N ASN A 658 24.43 -5.87 23.41
CA ASN A 658 25.32 -6.33 22.34
C ASN A 658 26.71 -6.69 22.87
N SER A 659 27.25 -5.93 23.83
CA SER A 659 28.52 -6.27 24.49
C SER A 659 28.43 -7.59 25.26
N GLU A 660 27.37 -7.76 26.07
CA GLU A 660 27.11 -9.00 26.84
C GLU A 660 26.97 -10.22 25.92
N ILE A 661 26.25 -10.09 24.80
CA ILE A 661 26.09 -11.17 23.81
C ILE A 661 27.44 -11.55 23.19
N VAL A 662 28.28 -10.57 22.83
CA VAL A 662 29.60 -10.84 22.26
C VAL A 662 30.50 -11.56 23.28
N GLU A 663 30.45 -11.15 24.55
CA GLU A 663 31.18 -11.81 25.62
C GLU A 663 30.72 -13.26 25.81
N ASN A 664 29.41 -13.50 25.92
CA ASN A 664 28.84 -14.84 26.06
C ASN A 664 29.18 -15.75 24.87
N ILE A 665 29.16 -15.23 23.63
CA ILE A 665 29.57 -15.99 22.43
C ILE A 665 31.05 -16.39 22.52
N ASN A 666 31.92 -15.48 22.98
CA ASN A 666 33.35 -15.77 23.12
C ASN A 666 33.61 -16.80 24.24
N GLN A 667 32.85 -16.73 25.34
CA GLN A 667 32.90 -17.74 26.40
C GLN A 667 32.46 -19.10 25.89
N ILE A 668 31.33 -19.22 25.17
CA ILE A 668 30.86 -20.48 24.60
C ILE A 668 31.90 -21.09 23.65
N LYS A 669 32.51 -20.28 22.76
CA LYS A 669 33.59 -20.75 21.88
C LYS A 669 34.77 -21.30 22.68
N SER A 670 35.15 -20.63 23.76
CA SER A 670 36.22 -21.08 24.66
C SER A 670 35.87 -22.40 25.36
N HIS A 671 34.66 -22.53 25.92
CA HIS A 671 34.17 -23.77 26.52
C HIS A 671 34.11 -24.91 25.51
N LEU A 672 33.71 -24.64 24.26
CA LEU A 672 33.67 -25.64 23.19
C LEU A 672 35.06 -26.17 22.84
N ILE A 673 36.05 -25.29 22.70
CA ILE A 673 37.44 -25.68 22.44
C ILE A 673 37.99 -26.52 23.61
N ARG A 674 37.74 -26.11 24.85
CA ARG A 674 38.17 -26.84 26.05
C ARG A 674 37.48 -28.19 26.20
N ALA A 675 36.19 -28.28 25.88
CA ALA A 675 35.45 -29.54 25.90
C ALA A 675 35.97 -30.52 24.84
N GLU A 676 36.30 -30.03 23.64
CA GLU A 676 36.87 -30.85 22.57
C GLU A 676 38.29 -31.34 22.92
N ASP A 677 39.11 -30.49 23.55
CA ASP A 677 40.45 -30.86 24.03
C ASP A 677 40.37 -31.89 25.19
N ALA A 678 39.49 -31.65 26.16
CA ALA A 678 39.24 -32.56 27.28
C ALA A 678 38.78 -33.95 26.80
N ARG A 679 38.06 -34.03 25.67
CA ARG A 679 37.63 -35.31 25.08
C ARG A 679 38.79 -36.26 24.79
N PHE A 680 40.00 -35.75 24.54
CA PHE A 680 41.16 -36.58 24.24
C PHE A 680 41.86 -37.16 25.48
N TYR A 681 41.67 -36.57 26.67
CA TYR A 681 42.45 -36.95 27.86
C TYR A 681 41.61 -37.22 29.14
N ASN A 682 40.47 -36.55 29.37
CA ASN A 682 39.65 -36.74 30.58
C ASN A 682 38.14 -36.54 30.34
N GLY A 683 37.33 -37.59 30.57
CA GLY A 683 35.88 -37.56 30.39
C GLY A 683 35.11 -36.72 31.42
N GLU A 684 35.61 -36.55 32.65
CA GLU A 684 34.91 -35.75 33.67
C GLU A 684 34.95 -34.25 33.37
N ASP A 685 36.08 -33.76 32.84
CA ASP A 685 36.23 -32.36 32.42
C ASP A 685 35.33 -32.02 31.23
N VAL A 686 35.03 -32.99 30.36
CA VAL A 686 34.07 -32.82 29.26
C VAL A 686 32.68 -32.47 29.81
N ILE A 687 32.21 -33.20 30.82
CA ILE A 687 30.89 -32.97 31.44
C ILE A 687 30.87 -31.60 32.12
N ARG A 688 31.95 -31.22 32.83
CA ARG A 688 32.06 -29.90 33.44
C ARG A 688 31.95 -28.77 32.41
N HIS A 689 32.74 -28.84 31.34
CA HIS A 689 32.73 -27.80 30.30
C HIS A 689 31.42 -27.76 29.50
N HIS A 690 30.75 -28.90 29.31
CA HIS A 690 29.39 -28.91 28.74
C HIS A 690 28.36 -28.27 29.67
N ASN A 691 28.44 -28.50 30.98
CA ASN A 691 27.54 -27.85 31.94
C ASN A 691 27.76 -26.32 31.99
N GLU A 692 29.02 -25.86 31.96
CA GLU A 692 29.37 -24.44 31.84
C GLU A 692 28.85 -23.84 30.52
N MET A 693 28.98 -24.59 29.42
CA MET A 693 28.46 -24.19 28.11
C MET A 693 26.93 -24.09 28.11
N MET A 694 26.23 -25.02 28.76
CA MET A 694 24.78 -24.98 28.88
C MET A 694 24.31 -23.79 29.71
N ALA A 695 24.97 -23.50 30.84
CA ALA A 695 24.66 -22.32 31.66
C ALA A 695 24.85 -21.01 30.88
N THR A 696 26.01 -20.85 30.20
CA THR A 696 26.27 -19.67 29.36
C THR A 696 25.32 -19.57 28.16
N ASN A 697 24.89 -20.70 27.60
CA ASN A 697 23.88 -20.73 26.54
C ASN A 697 22.49 -20.29 27.03
N GLU A 698 22.07 -20.71 28.23
CA GLU A 698 20.81 -20.23 28.83
C GLU A 698 20.82 -18.72 29.04
N ASP A 699 21.94 -18.17 29.51
CA ASP A 699 22.09 -16.73 29.71
C ASP A 699 22.13 -15.98 28.37
N LEU A 700 22.80 -16.52 27.36
CA LEU A 700 22.78 -15.98 26.00
C LEU A 700 21.36 -15.94 25.41
N VAL A 701 20.56 -16.99 25.63
CA VAL A 701 19.15 -17.03 25.19
C VAL A 701 18.32 -15.97 25.91
N LYS A 702 18.55 -15.73 27.20
CA LYS A 702 17.88 -14.64 27.96
C LYS A 702 18.26 -13.27 27.38
N SER A 703 19.55 -12.97 27.22
CA SER A 703 20.02 -11.71 26.63
C SER A 703 19.48 -11.50 25.22
N TYR A 704 19.37 -12.57 24.42
CA TYR A 704 18.78 -12.50 23.08
C TYR A 704 17.28 -12.15 23.11
N LYS A 705 16.50 -12.75 24.02
CA LYS A 705 15.07 -12.39 24.18
C LYS A 705 14.90 -10.93 24.57
N ILE A 706 15.76 -10.42 25.47
CA ILE A 706 15.77 -9.01 25.86
C ILE A 706 16.14 -8.13 24.66
N ARG A 707 17.15 -8.51 23.88
CA ARG A 707 17.54 -7.80 22.65
C ARG A 707 16.37 -7.69 21.68
N LEU A 708 15.66 -8.78 21.42
CA LEU A 708 14.53 -8.80 20.49
C LEU A 708 13.41 -7.85 20.94
N ALA A 709 13.08 -7.86 22.23
CA ALA A 709 12.10 -6.94 22.80
C ALA A 709 12.57 -5.47 22.68
N ASN A 710 13.83 -5.20 23.01
CA ASN A 710 14.43 -3.86 22.92
C ASN A 710 14.43 -3.34 21.48
N THR A 711 14.86 -4.14 20.51
CA THR A 711 14.87 -3.75 19.09
C THR A 711 13.46 -3.50 18.55
N ASN A 712 12.46 -4.30 18.96
CA ASN A 712 11.06 -4.05 18.56
C ASN A 712 10.55 -2.71 19.12
N GLU A 713 10.83 -2.41 20.39
CA GLU A 713 10.48 -1.13 21.00
C GLU A 713 11.17 0.06 20.32
N ILE A 714 12.45 -0.08 19.92
CA ILE A 714 13.16 0.92 19.13
C ILE A 714 12.43 1.16 17.81
N GLN A 715 12.02 0.11 17.10
CA GLN A 715 11.33 0.22 15.82
C GLN A 715 9.96 0.87 15.93
N LEU A 716 9.20 0.54 16.98
CA LEU A 716 7.90 1.18 17.24
C LEU A 716 8.07 2.67 17.58
N THR A 717 9.07 2.99 18.40
CA THR A 717 9.41 4.38 18.77
C THR A 717 9.83 5.18 17.55
N LEU A 718 10.73 4.65 16.71
CA LEU A 718 11.14 5.28 15.44
C LEU A 718 9.96 5.45 14.48
N LYS A 719 9.09 4.43 14.34
CA LYS A 719 7.90 4.52 13.49
C LYS A 719 6.96 5.63 13.96
N ARG A 720 6.76 5.79 15.27
CA ARG A 720 5.94 6.86 15.83
C ARG A 720 6.55 8.24 15.60
N ILE A 721 7.86 8.39 15.83
CA ILE A 721 8.60 9.63 15.54
C ILE A 721 8.45 9.99 14.05
N HIS A 722 8.75 9.06 13.14
CA HIS A 722 8.59 9.28 11.69
C HIS A 722 7.14 9.62 11.31
N GLY A 723 6.13 9.04 11.95
CA GLY A 723 4.72 9.38 11.72
C GLY A 723 4.35 10.80 12.15
N ILE A 724 4.87 11.28 13.28
CA ILE A 724 4.68 12.67 13.73
C ILE A 724 5.36 13.63 12.75
N LEU A 725 6.59 13.30 12.33
CA LEU A 725 7.35 14.12 11.38
C LEU A 725 6.71 14.19 10.01
N TYR A 726 6.20 13.06 9.53
CA TYR A 726 5.43 13.02 8.31
C TYR A 726 4.21 13.95 8.40
N SER A 727 3.45 13.86 9.49
CA SER A 727 2.29 14.74 9.72
C SER A 727 2.70 16.22 9.79
N ALA A 728 3.79 16.53 10.48
CA ALA A 728 4.31 17.88 10.60
C ALA A 728 4.82 18.45 9.26
N SER A 729 5.44 17.61 8.41
CA SER A 729 5.85 18.00 7.05
C SER A 729 4.65 18.34 6.17
N ARG A 730 3.53 17.63 6.35
CA ARG A 730 2.27 17.85 5.61
C ARG A 730 1.43 19.02 6.12
N LEU A 731 1.86 19.72 7.18
CA LEU A 731 1.33 21.05 7.48
C LEU A 731 1.81 22.10 6.47
N ARG A 732 2.84 21.77 5.68
CA ARG A 732 3.46 22.62 4.66
C ARG A 732 3.33 21.98 3.28
N ALA A 733 3.52 22.76 2.23
CA ALA A 733 3.45 22.28 0.85
C ALA A 733 4.68 22.69 0.02
N GLY A 734 5.06 21.83 -0.92
CA GLY A 734 6.17 22.05 -1.84
C GLY A 734 7.54 22.04 -1.15
N THR A 735 8.39 23.00 -1.52
CA THR A 735 9.79 23.09 -1.07
C THR A 735 9.94 23.24 0.45
N TYR A 736 8.99 23.89 1.12
CA TYR A 736 9.00 24.03 2.58
C TYR A 736 8.86 22.69 3.30
N ALA A 737 8.06 21.76 2.76
CA ALA A 737 7.92 20.42 3.31
C ALA A 737 9.23 19.63 3.18
N SER A 738 9.88 19.66 2.01
CA SER A 738 11.17 18.99 1.77
C SER A 738 12.30 19.58 2.63
N SER A 739 12.40 20.91 2.70
CA SER A 739 13.40 21.63 3.51
C SER A 739 13.29 21.29 5.00
N MET A 740 12.06 21.16 5.51
CA MET A 740 11.81 20.74 6.89
C MET A 740 12.38 19.35 7.20
N ILE A 741 12.20 18.39 6.29
CA ILE A 741 12.73 17.03 6.45
C ILE A 741 14.27 17.05 6.51
N GLY A 742 14.91 17.84 5.64
CA GLY A 742 16.36 18.05 5.64
C GLY A 742 16.89 18.64 6.95
N ARG A 743 16.26 19.72 7.43
CA ARG A 743 16.62 20.38 8.71
C ARG A 743 16.40 19.46 9.90
N PHE A 744 15.29 18.72 9.90
CA PHE A 744 14.99 17.78 10.95
C PHE A 744 16.06 16.68 11.06
N LYS A 745 16.54 16.17 9.92
CA LYS A 745 17.62 15.20 9.87
C LYS A 745 18.92 15.74 10.48
N GLU A 746 19.26 17.00 10.22
CA GLU A 746 20.42 17.65 10.85
C GLU A 746 20.24 17.80 12.37
N ALA A 747 19.03 18.15 12.81
CA ALA A 747 18.69 18.22 14.24
C ALA A 747 18.75 16.85 14.93
N LEU A 748 18.34 15.78 14.24
CA LEU A 748 18.42 14.40 14.74
C LEU A 748 19.87 13.91 14.85
N LYS A 749 20.74 14.28 13.89
CA LYS A 749 22.19 13.99 13.97
C LYS A 749 22.87 14.70 15.13
N THR A 750 22.44 15.91 15.46
CA THR A 750 22.98 16.73 16.56
C THR A 750 22.29 16.46 17.90
N ASN A 751 21.28 15.57 17.92
CA ASN A 751 20.44 15.22 19.07
C ASN A 751 19.86 16.46 19.79
N ASN A 752 19.52 17.51 19.03
CA ASN A 752 18.99 18.76 19.56
C ASN A 752 17.46 18.76 19.55
N ILE A 753 16.87 18.33 20.68
CA ILE A 753 15.42 18.20 20.83
C ILE A 753 14.71 19.57 20.74
N ASP A 754 15.30 20.63 21.26
CA ASP A 754 14.68 21.97 21.20
C ASP A 754 14.63 22.50 19.76
N ALA A 755 15.66 22.23 18.96
CA ALA A 755 15.64 22.55 17.53
C ALA A 755 14.54 21.77 16.79
N ILE A 756 14.33 20.50 17.11
CA ILE A 756 13.26 19.68 16.53
C ILE A 756 11.88 20.31 16.78
N LEU A 757 11.62 20.75 18.01
CA LEU A 757 10.33 21.34 18.38
C LEU A 757 10.09 22.66 17.64
N LYS A 758 11.11 23.52 17.55
CA LYS A 758 11.05 24.75 16.75
C LYS A 758 10.82 24.48 15.27
N ILE A 759 11.44 23.45 14.71
CA ILE A 759 11.24 23.04 13.32
C ILE A 759 9.79 22.61 13.09
N ILE A 760 9.17 21.88 14.03
CA ILE A 760 7.76 21.51 13.92
C ILE A 760 6.87 22.77 13.96
N GLU A 761 7.14 23.67 14.92
CA GLU A 761 6.38 24.90 15.14
C GLU A 761 6.47 25.88 13.95
N LEU A 762 7.67 26.31 13.58
CA LEU A 762 7.89 27.42 12.64
C LEU A 762 8.34 26.95 11.24
N GLY A 763 8.85 25.72 11.12
CA GLY A 763 9.49 25.24 9.90
C GLY A 763 10.93 25.75 9.73
N GLU A 764 11.42 26.54 10.69
CA GLU A 764 12.75 27.14 10.73
C GLU A 764 13.40 26.92 12.12
N MET A 765 14.74 27.06 12.20
CA MET A 765 15.52 26.88 13.44
C MET A 765 15.43 28.07 14.40
#